data_AF-A0A4P5ZB17-F1
#
_entry.id   AF-A0A4P5ZB17-F1
#
_cell.length_a   1.000
_cell.length_b   1.000
_cell.length_c   1.000
_cell.angle_alpha   90.00
_cell.angle_beta   90.00
_cell.angle_gamma   90.00
#
_symmetry.space_group_name_H-M   'P 1'
#
loop_
_entity.id
_entity.type
_entity.pdbx_description
1 polymer ?
#
loop_
_entity_poly.entity_id
_entity_poly.type
_entity_poly.pdbx_seq_one_letter_code
_entity_poly.pdbx_strand_id
1 'polypeptide(L)'
;MQFTTAKIVLVGDHGVGKSALGYRLVHGRFEKQESTHGQQFRVFPALGQRRADGTECEAILWDFAGQPDYRLVHALFVDNADLALVLFDAADLRDPLHGVEFWLKQLRAGAREHGANPGCPILLVAAQTDRGSCSLTPAELETFCRKHGIAGLIWTSAFTGAGMAELLERMKSLIRWDGKPAIVTTRTFKRIQDFVLGLKETKRGLTAIIAPHELRRLLESTDPNWRFADEEMITAMGHLENYGYIKRFRTSKGELCILLEPELLNNLASSFVLEARRNPKGLGSLEEKQLLTRGYAFPELKGLSEAEQEVLLDATTLLFLEHKLCFRETDPLSFHPYLVFPAMINLKKPAEDEAATEEGVAYTVSGPTENVLASLVVLLGYTHTFTRTAQWHNNARYEVGDKLVCGFRQEAERDGELDLVLCFAPKVGRPVRTLFQGLFESFLARRNLTVLRYEPVRCTNPICGHLLDRSVVRLRLKEGKTFAFCNDCGERLALPQMTEPIQLARADQAKAEEQRRAAEQRSRFEQAVFRVRAYVAEQKLTPPECFISYAWGAPEHERWVEKRLATDLQKAGIEVVLDRWHNAQIGASVARFIERVEKSDWIIVVGTPLYRRKYENKDTTTGYVVAAEVDLINHRLLGTQEEKLSVLPLLLAGDKTAALPPLLHGKVHGDFRTDERYFQTAFDLILSLYQIAPNHPAVADLREWLAKEGLGGAV
;
A
#
# COMPACT_ATOMS: atom_id res chain seq x y z
N MET A 1 2.53 36.82 13.67
CA MET A 1 3.27 36.12 14.74
C MET A 1 4.08 35.04 14.04
N GLN A 2 5.11 34.48 14.68
CA GLN A 2 5.82 33.34 14.12
C GLN A 2 5.54 32.15 15.03
N PHE A 3 5.35 30.96 14.44
CA PHE A 3 5.07 29.74 15.19
C PHE A 3 5.80 28.54 14.56
N THR A 4 6.15 27.56 15.39
CA THR A 4 6.81 26.32 14.97
C THR A 4 6.53 25.20 15.97
N THR A 5 6.55 23.94 15.52
CA THR A 5 6.37 22.80 16.43
C THR A 5 7.47 21.76 16.31
N ALA A 6 7.68 20.99 17.37
CA ALA A 6 8.56 19.83 17.39
C ALA A 6 7.75 18.54 17.60
N LYS A 7 7.93 17.56 16.70
CA LYS A 7 7.38 16.21 16.82
C LYS A 7 8.35 15.34 17.62
N ILE A 8 7.89 14.82 18.76
CA ILE A 8 8.65 13.91 19.62
C ILE A 8 7.98 12.54 19.56
N VAL A 9 8.72 11.49 19.25
CA VAL A 9 8.19 10.12 19.15
C VAL A 9 8.71 9.24 20.29
N LEU A 10 7.81 8.53 20.97
CA LEU A 10 8.14 7.46 21.90
C LEU A 10 7.97 6.12 21.19
N VAL A 11 9.07 5.39 21.09
CA VAL A 11 9.12 4.06 20.46
C VAL A 11 9.87 3.10 21.37
N GLY A 12 9.67 1.80 21.15
CA GLY A 12 10.16 0.75 22.03
C GLY A 12 9.15 -0.40 22.11
N ASP A 13 9.59 -1.55 22.60
CA ASP A 13 8.78 -2.76 22.59
C ASP A 13 7.59 -2.71 23.54
N HIS A 14 6.68 -3.67 23.38
CA HIS A 14 5.51 -3.77 24.25
C HIS A 14 5.94 -3.94 25.72
N GLY A 15 5.24 -3.26 26.64
CA GLY A 15 5.48 -3.41 28.08
C GLY A 15 6.62 -2.57 28.68
N VAL A 16 7.48 -1.93 27.89
CA VAL A 16 8.64 -1.15 28.40
C VAL A 16 8.25 0.15 29.13
N GLY A 17 6.97 0.55 29.15
CA GLY A 17 6.49 1.69 29.93
C GLY A 17 6.38 3.03 29.18
N LYS A 18 6.36 3.03 27.85
CA LYS A 18 6.22 4.23 27.00
C LYS A 18 5.09 5.17 27.44
N SER A 19 3.87 4.63 27.55
CA SER A 19 2.68 5.42 27.87
C SER A 19 2.74 6.01 29.27
N ALA A 20 3.24 5.25 30.24
CA ALA A 20 3.42 5.74 31.62
C ALA A 20 4.48 6.86 31.69
N LEU A 21 5.58 6.71 30.95
CA LEU A 21 6.62 7.74 30.84
C LEU A 21 6.07 9.00 30.16
N GLY A 22 5.40 8.85 29.02
CA GLY A 22 4.79 9.96 28.29
C GLY A 22 3.74 10.70 29.11
N TYR A 23 2.89 9.98 29.84
CA TYR A 23 1.93 10.57 30.76
C TYR A 23 2.61 11.39 31.86
N ARG A 24 3.66 10.85 32.49
CA ARG A 24 4.39 11.56 33.54
C ARG A 24 5.16 12.77 33.01
N LEU A 25 5.73 12.70 31.82
CA LEU A 25 6.37 13.84 31.16
C LEU A 25 5.39 15.02 31.01
N VAL A 26 4.17 14.75 30.54
CA VAL A 26 3.17 15.79 30.27
C VAL A 26 2.49 16.30 31.56
N HIS A 27 2.12 15.39 32.48
CA HIS A 27 1.27 15.73 33.63
C HIS A 27 2.03 15.82 34.97
N GLY A 28 3.33 15.49 35.00
CA GLY A 28 4.15 15.52 36.22
C GLY A 28 3.83 14.44 37.26
N ARG A 29 2.82 13.59 37.03
CA ARG A 29 2.38 12.53 37.96
C ARG A 29 2.37 11.15 37.30
N PHE A 30 2.52 10.10 38.11
CA PHE A 30 2.36 8.73 37.66
C PHE A 30 0.87 8.37 37.58
N GLU A 31 0.51 7.66 36.52
CA GLU A 31 -0.80 7.01 36.38
C GLU A 31 -0.61 5.70 35.62
N LYS A 32 -1.23 4.62 36.11
CA LYS A 32 -1.18 3.32 35.44
C LYS A 32 -1.94 3.44 34.11
N GLN A 33 -1.23 3.23 33.02
CA GLN A 33 -1.80 3.22 31.67
C GLN A 33 -2.16 1.79 31.26
N GLU A 34 -3.24 1.64 30.49
CA GLU A 34 -3.51 0.42 29.74
C GLU A 34 -2.56 0.31 28.53
N SER A 35 -2.55 -0.85 27.87
CA SER A 35 -1.78 -1.03 26.64
C SER A 35 -2.28 -0.08 25.55
N THR A 36 -1.41 0.76 25.01
CA THR A 36 -1.75 1.64 23.88
C THR A 36 -2.24 0.82 22.70
N HIS A 37 -3.43 1.15 22.23
CA HIS A 37 -3.99 0.69 20.97
C HIS A 37 -3.64 1.71 19.89
N GLY A 38 -2.89 1.29 18.86
CA GLY A 38 -2.44 2.16 17.77
C GLY A 38 -1.44 3.22 18.24
N GLN A 39 -1.91 4.44 18.48
CA GLN A 39 -1.10 5.56 18.93
C GLN A 39 -1.89 6.57 19.79
N GLN A 40 -1.17 7.38 20.56
CA GLN A 40 -1.72 8.52 21.31
C GLN A 40 -0.92 9.80 21.05
N PHE A 41 -1.64 10.93 21.07
CA PHE A 41 -1.10 12.28 20.88
C PHE A 41 -1.26 13.10 22.15
N ARG A 42 -0.23 13.84 22.56
CA ARG A 42 -0.27 14.76 23.70
C ARG A 42 0.57 16.02 23.43
N VAL A 43 -0.01 17.20 23.64
CA VAL A 43 0.77 18.44 23.69
C VAL A 43 1.71 18.39 24.90
N PHE A 44 2.96 18.85 24.75
CA PHE A 44 3.97 18.84 25.80
C PHE A 44 4.42 20.28 26.14
N PRO A 45 3.70 20.99 27.03
CA PRO A 45 3.94 22.41 27.31
C PRO A 45 5.34 22.71 27.87
N ALA A 46 5.94 21.78 28.63
CA ALA A 46 7.21 22.01 29.32
C ALA A 46 8.43 22.14 28.39
N LEU A 47 8.27 21.81 27.11
CA LEU A 47 9.29 21.98 26.06
C LEU A 47 8.99 23.17 25.14
N GLY A 48 7.85 23.85 25.35
CA GLY A 48 7.53 25.07 24.62
C GLY A 48 8.43 26.23 25.05
N GLN A 49 8.78 27.10 24.10
CA GLN A 49 9.60 28.28 24.35
C GLN A 49 9.30 29.38 23.34
N ARG A 50 9.79 30.59 23.60
CA ARG A 50 9.76 31.69 22.63
C ARG A 50 11.17 32.03 22.17
N ARG A 51 11.42 31.95 20.85
CA ARG A 51 12.72 32.30 20.25
C ARG A 51 12.97 33.81 20.33
N ALA A 52 14.23 34.20 20.13
CA ALA A 52 14.64 35.60 20.11
C ALA A 52 13.97 36.43 19.00
N ASP A 53 13.61 35.80 17.87
CA ASP A 53 12.86 36.43 16.78
C ASP A 53 11.36 36.62 17.09
N GLY A 54 10.90 36.14 18.25
CA GLY A 54 9.52 36.19 18.68
C GLY A 54 8.67 34.99 18.24
N THR A 55 9.25 33.96 17.64
CA THR A 55 8.58 32.69 17.29
C THR A 55 8.18 31.90 18.53
N GLU A 56 6.89 31.60 18.64
CA GLU A 56 6.34 30.67 19.65
C GLU A 56 6.60 29.22 19.22
N CYS A 57 7.15 28.40 20.13
CA CYS A 57 7.54 27.02 19.90
C CYS A 57 6.70 26.07 20.77
N GLU A 58 6.15 25.02 20.18
CA GLU A 58 5.36 24.01 20.88
C GLU A 58 5.85 22.60 20.57
N ALA A 59 5.92 21.74 21.59
CA ALA A 59 6.32 20.34 21.41
C ALA A 59 5.13 19.41 21.53
N ILE A 60 5.15 18.34 20.74
CA ILE A 60 4.07 17.38 20.64
C ILE A 60 4.64 15.97 20.78
N LEU A 61 4.05 15.21 21.69
CA LEU A 61 4.47 13.87 22.07
C LEU A 61 3.57 12.81 21.44
N TRP A 62 4.18 11.89 20.70
CA TRP A 62 3.52 10.76 20.04
C TRP A 62 3.92 9.45 20.74
N ASP A 63 2.96 8.76 21.34
CA ASP A 63 3.16 7.44 21.95
C ASP A 63 2.63 6.35 21.02
N PHE A 64 3.53 5.51 20.50
CA PHE A 64 3.18 4.41 19.61
C PHE A 64 3.04 3.09 20.37
N ALA A 65 2.09 2.25 19.98
CA ALA A 65 2.00 0.90 20.53
C ALA A 65 3.31 0.10 20.26
N GLY A 66 3.76 -0.70 21.23
CA GLY A 66 5.00 -1.48 21.06
C GLY A 66 4.80 -2.87 20.46
N GLN A 67 3.56 -3.26 20.16
CA GLN A 67 3.25 -4.61 19.69
C GLN A 67 3.62 -4.76 18.21
N PRO A 68 4.20 -5.90 17.78
CA PRO A 68 4.62 -6.10 16.39
C PRO A 68 3.49 -5.91 15.36
N ASP A 69 2.26 -6.19 15.76
CA ASP A 69 1.06 -6.13 14.90
C ASP A 69 0.78 -4.74 14.34
N TYR A 70 1.28 -3.70 15.02
CA TYR A 70 1.10 -2.31 14.62
C TYR A 70 2.22 -1.78 13.73
N ARG A 71 3.32 -2.54 13.57
CA ARG A 71 4.51 -2.08 12.82
C ARG A 71 4.19 -1.68 11.37
N LEU A 72 3.30 -2.44 10.72
CA LEU A 72 2.82 -2.15 9.35
C LEU A 72 2.18 -0.74 9.26
N VAL A 73 1.41 -0.36 10.28
CA VAL A 73 0.70 0.92 10.34
C VAL A 73 1.62 2.03 10.83
N HIS A 74 2.43 1.78 11.86
CA HIS A 74 3.37 2.77 12.42
C HIS A 74 4.40 3.25 11.41
N ALA A 75 4.85 2.37 10.51
CA ALA A 75 5.73 2.73 9.40
C ALA A 75 5.15 3.83 8.49
N LEU A 76 3.83 4.09 8.53
CA LEU A 76 3.18 5.18 7.78
C LEU A 76 3.20 6.54 8.51
N PHE A 77 3.55 6.57 9.80
CA PHE A 77 3.33 7.74 10.66
C PHE A 77 4.53 8.14 11.53
N VAL A 78 5.59 7.34 11.59
CA VAL A 78 6.78 7.60 12.43
C VAL A 78 7.72 8.68 11.84
N ASP A 79 7.53 9.06 10.58
CA ASP A 79 8.43 9.99 9.86
C ASP A 79 8.45 11.42 10.41
N ASN A 80 9.50 12.17 10.04
CA ASN A 80 9.70 13.59 10.36
C ASN A 80 9.70 13.92 11.87
N ALA A 81 10.18 13.01 12.71
CA ALA A 81 10.42 13.29 14.12
C ALA A 81 11.58 14.28 14.31
N ASP A 82 11.39 15.26 15.19
CA ASP A 82 12.43 16.22 15.62
C ASP A 82 13.25 15.70 16.81
N LEU A 83 12.72 14.72 17.53
CA LEU A 83 13.38 14.00 18.61
C LEU A 83 12.75 12.62 18.77
N ALA A 84 13.57 11.58 18.95
CA ALA A 84 13.07 10.24 19.25
C ALA A 84 13.54 9.77 20.63
N LEU A 85 12.61 9.23 21.40
CA LEU A 85 12.87 8.52 22.66
C LEU A 85 12.69 7.02 22.38
N VAL A 86 13.80 6.28 22.35
CA VAL A 86 13.78 4.82 22.21
C VAL A 86 13.87 4.22 23.60
N LEU A 87 12.77 3.65 24.07
CA LEU A 87 12.68 3.04 25.40
C LEU A 87 13.02 1.55 25.34
N PHE A 88 13.73 1.09 26.36
CA PHE A 88 13.95 -0.33 26.60
C PHE A 88 13.73 -0.66 28.09
N ASP A 89 13.39 -1.92 28.37
CA ASP A 89 13.25 -2.40 29.74
C ASP A 89 14.65 -2.73 30.29
N ALA A 90 15.10 -1.94 31.27
CA ALA A 90 16.38 -2.18 31.91
C ALA A 90 16.41 -3.51 32.67
N ALA A 91 15.27 -4.03 33.12
CA ALA A 91 15.19 -5.24 33.93
C ALA A 91 15.15 -6.54 33.09
N ASP A 92 15.17 -6.47 31.76
CA ASP A 92 15.21 -7.67 30.92
C ASP A 92 16.57 -8.38 31.06
N LEU A 93 16.57 -9.55 31.68
CA LEU A 93 17.77 -10.32 31.98
C LEU A 93 18.35 -11.07 30.76
N ARG A 94 17.60 -11.21 29.67
CA ARG A 94 18.03 -11.96 28.49
C ARG A 94 18.76 -11.07 27.49
N ASP A 95 18.09 -10.01 27.06
CA ASP A 95 18.62 -9.03 26.12
C ASP A 95 17.86 -7.69 26.26
N PRO A 96 18.38 -6.75 27.08
CA PRO A 96 17.76 -5.45 27.26
C PRO A 96 17.57 -4.65 25.96
N LEU A 97 18.39 -4.88 24.93
CA LEU A 97 18.43 -4.03 23.74
C LEU A 97 17.81 -4.68 22.49
N HIS A 98 17.23 -5.87 22.58
CA HIS A 98 16.72 -6.62 21.41
C HIS A 98 15.79 -5.79 20.51
N GLY A 99 14.88 -5.01 21.09
CA GLY A 99 13.97 -4.15 20.33
C GLY A 99 14.57 -2.83 19.83
N VAL A 100 15.68 -2.38 20.42
CA VAL A 100 16.23 -1.03 20.18
C VAL A 100 16.76 -0.89 18.76
N GLU A 101 17.49 -1.88 18.26
CA GLU A 101 18.05 -1.84 16.90
C GLU A 101 16.97 -1.73 15.82
N PHE A 102 15.86 -2.43 16.01
CA PHE A 102 14.67 -2.34 15.16
C PHE A 102 14.18 -0.89 15.07
N TRP A 103 13.91 -0.25 16.20
CA TRP A 103 13.38 1.13 16.23
C TRP A 103 14.39 2.15 15.70
N LEU A 104 15.69 1.95 15.92
CA LEU A 104 16.73 2.80 15.35
C LEU A 104 16.74 2.75 13.81
N LYS A 105 16.53 1.56 13.21
CA LYS A 105 16.44 1.42 11.75
C LYS A 105 15.19 2.13 11.21
N GLN A 106 14.05 2.00 11.89
CA GLN A 106 12.80 2.68 11.53
C GLN A 106 12.95 4.21 11.53
N LEU A 107 13.47 4.79 12.62
CA LEU A 107 13.60 6.24 12.77
C LEU A 107 14.54 6.86 11.74
N ARG A 108 15.58 6.13 11.32
CA ARG A 108 16.54 6.59 10.31
C ARG A 108 16.02 6.47 8.89
N ALA A 109 15.04 5.61 8.66
CA ALA A 109 14.42 5.44 7.35
C ALA A 109 13.67 6.72 6.93
N GLY A 110 12.84 7.26 7.81
CA GLY A 110 12.06 8.48 7.55
C GLY A 110 12.91 9.74 7.39
N ALA A 111 14.12 9.77 7.96
CA ALA A 111 15.00 10.94 7.92
C ALA A 111 15.66 11.20 6.55
N ARG A 112 15.73 10.20 5.64
CA ARG A 112 16.44 10.34 4.35
C ARG A 112 15.55 10.77 3.18
N GLU A 113 14.23 10.65 3.28
CA GLU A 113 13.32 11.02 2.18
C GLU A 113 13.24 12.53 1.94
N HIS A 114 13.47 13.37 2.96
CA HIS A 114 13.21 14.80 2.89
C HIS A 114 14.45 15.71 2.74
N GLY A 115 15.63 15.14 2.44
CA GLY A 115 16.80 15.85 1.87
C GLY A 115 17.42 17.05 2.60
N ALA A 116 16.89 17.53 3.73
CA ALA A 116 17.23 18.85 4.26
C ALA A 116 17.51 18.96 5.77
N ASN A 117 17.35 17.89 6.58
CA ASN A 117 17.52 17.97 8.04
C ASN A 117 18.73 17.14 8.52
N PRO A 118 19.58 17.64 9.43
CA PRO A 118 20.49 16.78 10.18
C PRO A 118 19.64 15.74 10.92
N GLY A 119 19.99 14.46 10.82
CA GLY A 119 19.15 13.35 11.26
C GLY A 119 18.54 13.55 12.67
N CYS A 120 17.31 13.06 12.85
CA CYS A 120 16.57 13.13 14.11
C CYS A 120 17.45 12.67 15.29
N PRO A 121 17.71 13.52 16.31
CA PRO A 121 18.45 13.11 17.50
C PRO A 121 17.68 12.01 18.24
N ILE A 122 18.40 11.01 18.70
CA ILE A 122 17.83 9.85 19.40
C ILE A 122 18.36 9.80 20.82
N LEU A 123 17.47 9.70 21.80
CA LEU A 123 17.79 9.38 23.18
C LEU A 123 17.41 7.92 23.46
N LEU A 124 18.35 7.16 24.02
CA LEU A 124 18.08 5.84 24.56
C LEU A 124 17.62 5.99 26.01
N VAL A 125 16.44 5.46 26.33
CA VAL A 125 15.81 5.63 27.63
C VAL A 125 15.65 4.27 28.31
N ALA A 126 16.43 4.05 29.36
CA ALA A 126 16.26 2.89 30.22
C ALA A 126 15.03 3.15 31.11
N ALA A 127 13.94 2.46 30.84
CA ALA A 127 12.67 2.66 31.54
C ALA A 127 12.49 1.65 32.68
N GLN A 128 11.59 1.97 33.61
CA GLN A 128 11.19 1.10 34.73
C GLN A 128 12.36 0.67 35.64
N THR A 129 13.33 1.56 35.86
CA THR A 129 14.52 1.27 36.68
C THR A 129 14.21 0.99 38.15
N ASP A 130 12.97 1.19 38.57
CA ASP A 130 12.45 0.76 39.87
C ASP A 130 12.25 -0.75 40.00
N ARG A 131 12.21 -1.50 38.90
CA ARG A 131 11.94 -2.96 38.89
C ARG A 131 13.19 -3.83 38.99
N GLY A 132 14.37 -3.29 38.69
CA GLY A 132 15.61 -4.07 38.68
C GLY A 132 16.79 -3.32 38.07
N SER A 133 17.95 -3.97 38.11
CA SER A 133 19.20 -3.50 37.50
C SER A 133 19.39 -4.04 36.10
N CYS A 134 20.07 -3.27 35.24
CA CYS A 134 20.45 -3.72 33.90
C CYS A 134 21.56 -4.77 33.95
N SER A 135 21.42 -5.79 33.09
CA SER A 135 22.45 -6.82 32.87
C SER A 135 23.67 -6.27 32.12
N LEU A 136 23.50 -5.18 31.36
CA LEU A 136 24.56 -4.51 30.62
C LEU A 136 25.28 -3.47 31.47
N THR A 137 26.60 -3.40 31.32
CA THR A 137 27.43 -2.39 31.96
C THR A 137 27.27 -1.02 31.29
N PRO A 138 27.52 0.09 32.01
CA PRO A 138 27.52 1.43 31.42
C PRO A 138 28.44 1.56 30.19
N ALA A 139 29.60 0.88 30.21
CA ALA A 139 30.55 0.91 29.09
C ALA A 139 30.02 0.21 27.82
N GLU A 140 29.27 -0.88 27.97
CA GLU A 140 28.60 -1.56 26.85
C GLU A 140 27.51 -0.68 26.23
N LEU A 141 26.69 -0.03 27.07
CA LEU A 141 25.64 0.88 26.62
C LEU A 141 26.19 2.14 25.95
N GLU A 142 27.27 2.72 26.46
CA GLU A 142 27.98 3.84 25.81
C GLU A 142 28.58 3.43 24.46
N THR A 143 29.11 2.22 24.36
CA THR A 143 29.64 1.66 23.10
C THR A 143 28.53 1.45 22.10
N PHE A 144 27.39 0.92 22.53
CA PHE A 144 26.19 0.81 21.71
C PHE A 144 25.72 2.20 21.24
N CYS A 145 25.63 3.19 22.12
CA CYS A 145 25.23 4.55 21.76
C CYS A 145 26.17 5.16 20.72
N ARG A 146 27.49 5.03 20.88
CA ARG A 146 28.49 5.50 19.91
C ARG A 146 28.37 4.81 18.56
N LYS A 147 28.27 3.48 18.56
CA LYS A 147 28.09 2.65 17.34
C LYS A 147 26.86 3.07 16.54
N HIS A 148 25.79 3.44 17.24
CA HIS A 148 24.51 3.81 16.64
C HIS A 148 24.26 5.33 16.61
N GLY A 149 25.26 6.19 16.89
CA GLY A 149 25.07 7.65 16.86
C GLY A 149 23.90 8.17 17.72
N ILE A 150 23.62 7.49 18.84
CA ILE A 150 22.59 7.88 19.80
C ILE A 150 23.15 9.03 20.65
N ALA A 151 22.36 10.08 20.86
CA ALA A 151 22.77 11.31 21.51
C ALA A 151 23.03 11.17 23.02
N GLY A 152 22.50 10.13 23.65
CA GLY A 152 22.76 9.81 25.05
C GLY A 152 21.85 8.71 25.60
N LEU A 153 22.23 8.18 26.75
CA LEU A 153 21.46 7.25 27.57
C LEU A 153 20.92 7.98 28.79
N ILE A 154 19.65 7.75 29.14
CA ILE A 154 19.03 8.29 30.36
C ILE A 154 18.27 7.19 31.10
N TRP A 155 18.47 7.13 32.41
CA TRP A 155 17.81 6.17 33.30
C TRP A 155 16.57 6.79 33.90
N THR A 156 15.42 6.15 33.76
CA THR A 156 14.13 6.73 34.15
C THR A 156 13.21 5.75 34.86
N SER A 157 12.45 6.28 35.82
CA SER A 157 11.30 5.57 36.40
C SER A 157 10.09 6.48 36.37
N ALA A 158 9.08 6.10 35.58
CA ALA A 158 7.80 6.79 35.58
C ALA A 158 7.07 6.65 36.93
N PHE A 159 7.38 5.62 37.73
CA PHE A 159 6.76 5.40 39.04
C PHE A 159 7.35 6.30 40.12
N THR A 160 8.68 6.32 40.27
CA THR A 160 9.35 7.12 41.31
C THR A 160 9.59 8.57 40.88
N GLY A 161 9.78 8.81 39.58
CA GLY A 161 10.20 10.10 39.02
C GLY A 161 11.70 10.26 38.86
N ALA A 162 12.49 9.22 39.17
CA ALA A 162 13.93 9.24 38.94
C ALA A 162 14.25 9.51 37.47
N GLY A 163 15.24 10.37 37.22
CA GLY A 163 15.75 10.72 35.89
C GLY A 163 14.85 11.60 35.02
N MET A 164 13.64 11.95 35.48
CA MET A 164 12.70 12.76 34.67
C MET A 164 13.21 14.18 34.42
N ALA A 165 13.86 14.80 35.42
CA ALA A 165 14.44 16.13 35.28
C ALA A 165 15.61 16.13 34.29
N GLU A 166 16.48 15.14 34.37
CA GLU A 166 17.59 14.96 33.44
C GLU A 166 17.09 14.71 32.01
N LEU A 167 16.08 13.84 31.84
CA LEU A 167 15.44 13.60 30.56
C LEU A 167 14.89 14.90 29.96
N LEU A 168 14.15 15.68 30.74
CA LEU A 168 13.56 16.94 30.26
C LEU A 168 14.62 17.94 29.80
N GLU A 169 15.70 18.13 30.55
CA GLU A 169 16.79 19.03 30.17
C GLU A 169 17.53 18.55 28.92
N ARG A 170 17.73 17.23 28.77
CA ARG A 170 18.32 16.66 27.55
C ARG A 170 17.40 16.82 26.35
N MET A 171 16.08 16.67 26.52
CA MET A 171 15.12 16.93 25.46
C MET A 171 15.16 18.40 25.00
N LYS A 172 15.17 19.36 25.93
CA LYS A 172 15.28 20.81 25.62
C LYS A 172 16.53 21.15 24.83
N SER A 173 17.68 20.56 25.20
CA SER A 173 18.96 20.84 24.53
C SER A 173 19.07 20.22 23.13
N LEU A 174 18.38 19.11 22.86
CA LEU A 174 18.45 18.41 21.57
C LEU A 174 17.49 18.95 20.52
N ILE A 175 16.33 19.50 20.92
CA ILE A 175 15.40 20.11 19.98
C ILE A 175 15.99 21.43 19.47
N ARG A 176 16.43 21.42 18.22
CA ARG A 176 17.03 22.59 17.56
C ARG A 176 15.96 23.55 17.06
N TRP A 177 15.42 24.35 17.97
CA TRP A 177 14.41 25.34 17.61
C TRP A 177 14.94 26.30 16.54
N ASP A 178 16.10 26.94 16.71
CA ASP A 178 16.57 27.98 15.77
C ASP A 178 16.73 27.51 14.31
N GLY A 179 16.99 26.21 14.10
CA GLY A 179 17.10 25.62 12.76
C GLY A 179 15.76 25.23 12.13
N LYS A 180 14.67 25.16 12.90
CA LYS A 180 13.35 24.83 12.35
C LYS A 180 12.77 26.05 11.64
N PRO A 181 12.26 25.89 10.41
CA PRO A 181 11.58 26.97 9.71
C PRO A 181 10.43 27.48 10.56
N ALA A 182 10.49 28.77 10.89
CA ALA A 182 9.39 29.47 11.52
C ALA A 182 8.38 29.80 10.42
N ILE A 183 7.14 29.38 10.60
CA ILE A 183 6.07 29.79 9.69
C ILE A 183 5.62 31.16 10.16
N VAL A 184 5.65 32.14 9.23
CA VAL A 184 5.01 33.43 9.47
C VAL A 184 3.51 33.15 9.52
N THR A 185 2.98 33.04 10.73
CA THR A 185 1.56 32.81 10.91
C THR A 185 0.85 34.12 10.66
N THR A 186 0.00 34.08 9.64
CA THR A 186 -1.05 35.09 9.47
C THR A 186 -1.93 35.05 10.72
N ARG A 187 -2.58 36.18 11.05
CA ARG A 187 -3.64 36.16 12.07
C ARG A 187 -4.68 35.08 11.74
N THR A 188 -4.89 34.81 10.45
CA THR A 188 -5.75 33.76 9.94
C THR A 188 -5.37 32.37 10.48
N PHE A 189 -4.10 31.94 10.34
CA PHE A 189 -3.67 30.63 10.84
C PHE A 189 -3.96 30.44 12.34
N LYS A 190 -3.56 31.41 13.16
CA LYS A 190 -3.72 31.31 14.61
C LYS A 190 -5.20 31.19 15.00
N ARG A 191 -6.09 31.96 14.36
CA ARG A 191 -7.53 31.84 14.59
C ARG A 191 -8.08 30.47 14.20
N ILE A 192 -7.62 29.89 13.09
CA ILE A 192 -8.00 28.54 12.68
C ILE A 192 -7.49 27.51 13.70
N GLN A 193 -6.24 27.62 14.14
CA GLN A 193 -5.65 26.75 15.16
C GLN A 193 -6.44 26.81 16.48
N ASP A 194 -6.64 28.02 17.01
CA ASP A 194 -7.38 28.25 18.26
C ASP A 194 -8.81 27.70 18.16
N PHE A 195 -9.46 27.87 17.01
CA PHE A 195 -10.79 27.33 16.75
C PHE A 195 -10.79 25.79 16.74
N VAL A 196 -9.89 25.16 15.98
CA VAL A 196 -9.77 23.69 15.91
C VAL A 196 -9.44 23.08 17.27
N LEU A 197 -8.53 23.69 18.03
CA LEU A 197 -8.22 23.26 19.40
C LEU A 197 -9.43 23.41 20.33
N GLY A 198 -10.16 24.54 20.24
CA GLY A 198 -11.39 24.75 21.00
C GLY A 198 -12.49 23.73 20.66
N LEU A 199 -12.62 23.32 19.40
CA LEU A 199 -13.54 22.24 19.01
C LEU A 199 -13.18 20.92 19.71
N LYS A 200 -11.89 20.57 19.80
CA LYS A 200 -11.43 19.36 20.50
C LYS A 200 -11.71 19.40 21.99
N GLU A 201 -11.53 20.54 22.64
CA GLU A 201 -11.74 20.67 24.09
C GLU A 201 -13.22 20.58 24.47
N THR A 202 -14.12 21.01 23.58
CA THR A 202 -15.55 21.10 23.90
C THR A 202 -16.22 19.72 23.98
N LYS A 203 -15.64 18.65 23.40
CA LYS A 203 -16.01 17.19 23.47
C LYS A 203 -17.49 16.79 23.47
N ARG A 204 -18.44 17.72 23.30
CA ARG A 204 -19.87 17.53 23.48
C ARG A 204 -20.58 17.87 22.18
N GLY A 205 -20.59 16.90 21.26
CA GLY A 205 -21.57 16.85 20.17
C GLY A 205 -21.15 17.42 18.82
N LEU A 206 -19.87 17.63 18.56
CA LEU A 206 -19.37 17.99 17.22
C LEU A 206 -18.82 16.76 16.50
N THR A 207 -18.99 16.74 15.18
CA THR A 207 -18.51 15.68 14.28
C THR A 207 -16.99 15.58 14.34
N ALA A 208 -16.46 14.36 14.39
CA ALA A 208 -15.04 14.06 14.31
C ALA A 208 -14.45 14.45 12.95
N ILE A 209 -15.29 14.47 11.91
CA ILE A 209 -14.93 14.79 10.53
C ILE A 209 -15.65 16.07 10.09
N ILE A 210 -14.90 16.98 9.47
CA ILE A 210 -15.43 18.24 8.93
C ILE A 210 -14.94 18.43 7.50
N ALA A 211 -15.82 18.90 6.61
CA ALA A 211 -15.42 19.29 5.26
C ALA A 211 -14.79 20.71 5.25
N PRO A 212 -13.81 21.01 4.38
CA PRO A 212 -13.16 22.32 4.34
C PRO A 212 -14.13 23.50 4.20
N HIS A 213 -15.18 23.37 3.38
CA HIS A 213 -16.17 24.43 3.20
C HIS A 213 -17.04 24.66 4.46
N GLU A 214 -17.28 23.60 5.24
CA GLU A 214 -18.01 23.67 6.51
C GLU A 214 -17.13 24.31 7.58
N LEU A 215 -15.86 23.92 7.67
CA LEU A 215 -14.89 24.58 8.56
C LEU A 215 -14.80 26.08 8.25
N ARG A 216 -14.78 26.48 6.98
CA ARG A 216 -14.84 27.90 6.61
C ARG A 216 -16.10 28.56 7.15
N ARG A 217 -17.27 27.97 6.90
CA ARG A 217 -18.55 28.54 7.36
C ARG A 217 -18.58 28.73 8.88
N LEU A 218 -18.05 27.75 9.62
CA LEU A 218 -17.92 27.82 11.08
C LEU A 218 -16.96 28.93 11.52
N LEU A 219 -15.80 29.06 10.89
CA LEU A 219 -14.85 30.14 11.17
C LEU A 219 -15.45 31.53 10.88
N GLU A 220 -16.10 31.70 9.73
CA GLU A 220 -16.75 32.97 9.34
C GLU A 220 -17.93 33.32 10.26
N SER A 221 -18.61 32.32 10.84
CA SER A 221 -19.67 32.56 11.83
C SER A 221 -19.16 33.10 13.17
N THR A 222 -17.90 32.81 13.51
CA THR A 222 -17.28 33.38 14.73
C THR A 222 -16.90 34.84 14.56
N ASP A 223 -16.66 35.29 13.32
CA ASP A 223 -16.37 36.68 13.00
C ASP A 223 -16.83 37.02 11.56
N PRO A 224 -18.02 37.61 11.39
CA PRO A 224 -18.59 37.93 10.08
C PRO A 224 -17.75 38.88 9.22
N ASN A 225 -16.82 39.63 9.84
CA ASN A 225 -15.95 40.57 9.14
C ASN A 225 -14.61 39.94 8.72
N TRP A 226 -14.32 38.72 9.17
CA TRP A 226 -13.10 38.02 8.84
C TRP A 226 -13.28 37.24 7.53
N ARG A 227 -12.58 37.70 6.48
CA ARG A 227 -12.46 36.99 5.19
C ARG A 227 -11.02 36.58 4.97
N PHE A 228 -10.83 35.39 4.42
CA PHE A 228 -9.52 34.82 4.08
C PHE A 228 -9.63 33.97 2.82
N ALA A 229 -8.54 33.86 2.06
CA ALA A 229 -8.55 33.15 0.78
C ALA A 229 -8.55 31.61 0.98
N ASP A 230 -8.95 30.86 -0.05
CA ASP A 230 -8.87 29.39 -0.07
C ASP A 230 -7.44 28.89 0.10
N GLU A 231 -6.50 29.54 -0.57
CA GLU A 231 -5.07 29.22 -0.48
C GLU A 231 -4.53 29.39 0.94
N GLU A 232 -4.98 30.43 1.66
CA GLU A 232 -4.62 30.66 3.06
C GLU A 232 -5.18 29.55 3.96
N MET A 233 -6.40 29.09 3.70
CA MET A 233 -7.03 28.00 4.45
C MET A 233 -6.30 26.67 4.23
N ILE A 234 -6.03 26.31 2.97
CA ILE A 234 -5.35 25.06 2.62
C ILE A 234 -3.93 25.04 3.21
N THR A 235 -3.24 26.17 3.15
CA THR A 235 -1.90 26.33 3.75
C THR A 235 -1.97 26.18 5.26
N ALA A 236 -2.93 26.84 5.91
CA ALA A 236 -3.14 26.74 7.35
C ALA A 236 -3.45 25.30 7.80
N MET A 237 -4.32 24.61 7.06
CA MET A 237 -4.63 23.20 7.32
C MET A 237 -3.42 22.29 7.10
N GLY A 238 -2.61 22.52 6.07
CA GLY A 238 -1.37 21.78 5.86
C GLY A 238 -0.39 21.94 7.03
N HIS A 239 -0.30 23.14 7.60
CA HIS A 239 0.48 23.37 8.82
C HIS A 239 -0.11 22.64 10.03
N LEU A 240 -1.42 22.71 10.27
CA LEU A 240 -2.08 21.98 11.36
C LEU A 240 -1.91 20.46 11.22
N GLU A 241 -1.91 19.92 10.01
CA GLU A 241 -1.64 18.51 9.75
C GLU A 241 -0.20 18.13 10.04
N ASN A 242 0.77 18.93 9.59
CA ASN A 242 2.19 18.70 9.90
C ASN A 242 2.45 18.73 11.41
N TYR A 243 1.66 19.48 12.15
CA TYR A 243 1.69 19.53 13.61
C TYR A 243 0.93 18.37 14.25
N GLY A 244 0.14 17.60 13.51
CA GLY A 244 -0.66 16.50 14.04
C GLY A 244 -1.92 16.92 14.78
N TYR A 245 -2.36 18.17 14.65
CA TYR A 245 -3.64 18.60 15.20
C TYR A 245 -4.80 18.07 14.37
N ILE A 246 -4.63 17.93 13.06
CA ILE A 246 -5.64 17.39 12.16
C ILE A 246 -5.01 16.39 11.20
N LYS A 247 -5.83 15.58 10.55
CA LYS A 247 -5.39 14.73 9.44
C LYS A 247 -6.25 15.06 8.23
N ARG A 248 -5.62 15.40 7.12
CA ARG A 248 -6.34 15.55 5.85
C ARG A 248 -6.31 14.19 5.16
N PHE A 249 -7.44 13.85 4.59
CA PHE A 249 -7.57 12.65 3.77
C PHE A 249 -8.61 12.90 2.70
N ARG A 250 -8.56 12.10 1.64
CA ARG A 250 -9.61 12.08 0.63
C ARG A 250 -10.44 10.84 0.82
N THR A 251 -11.74 10.99 0.66
CA THR A 251 -12.63 9.83 0.48
C THR A 251 -12.44 9.26 -0.92
N SER A 252 -12.98 8.08 -1.16
CA SER A 252 -13.05 7.49 -2.49
C SER A 252 -13.88 8.34 -3.44
N LYS A 253 -14.74 9.21 -2.94
CA LYS A 253 -15.45 10.19 -3.78
C LYS A 253 -14.52 11.32 -4.26
N GLY A 254 -13.31 11.44 -3.71
CA GLY A 254 -12.37 12.54 -3.99
C GLY A 254 -12.57 13.75 -3.10
N GLU A 255 -13.55 13.72 -2.22
CA GLU A 255 -13.87 14.79 -1.30
C GLU A 255 -12.75 14.92 -0.28
N LEU A 256 -12.26 16.15 -0.10
CA LEU A 256 -11.27 16.44 0.92
C LEU A 256 -11.99 16.55 2.27
N CYS A 257 -11.57 15.74 3.24
CA CYS A 257 -12.09 15.73 4.59
C CYS A 257 -10.98 16.07 5.60
N ILE A 258 -11.40 16.60 6.74
CA ILE A 258 -10.53 16.95 7.87
C ILE A 258 -10.95 16.10 9.06
N LEU A 259 -10.06 15.24 9.50
CA LEU A 259 -10.21 14.52 10.76
C LEU A 259 -9.65 15.39 11.89
N LEU A 260 -10.50 15.73 12.86
CA LEU A 260 -10.10 16.51 14.03
C LEU A 260 -9.32 15.68 15.04
N GLU A 261 -9.49 14.36 15.05
CA GLU A 261 -8.75 13.42 15.92
C GLU A 261 -7.94 12.45 15.05
N PRO A 262 -6.73 12.84 14.60
CA PRO A 262 -5.89 12.04 13.71
C PRO A 262 -5.65 10.60 14.16
N GLU A 263 -5.61 10.39 15.48
CA GLU A 263 -5.47 9.08 16.11
C GLU A 263 -6.58 8.10 15.72
N LEU A 264 -7.80 8.55 15.40
CA LEU A 264 -8.90 7.67 15.01
C LEU A 264 -8.58 6.87 13.74
N LEU A 265 -8.00 7.51 12.72
CA LEU A 265 -7.65 6.84 11.47
C LEU A 265 -6.56 5.78 11.69
N ASN A 266 -5.55 6.11 12.49
CA ASN A 266 -4.41 5.23 12.71
C ASN A 266 -4.79 4.04 13.61
N ASN A 267 -5.64 4.28 14.60
CA ASN A 267 -6.18 3.25 15.47
C ASN A 267 -7.11 2.32 14.69
N LEU A 268 -7.98 2.87 13.83
CA LEU A 268 -8.84 2.09 12.95
C LEU A 268 -8.04 1.26 11.94
N ALA A 269 -7.00 1.83 11.33
CA ALA A 269 -6.07 1.08 10.47
C ALA A 269 -5.42 -0.09 11.21
N SER A 270 -5.05 0.13 12.48
CA SER A 270 -4.50 -0.94 13.31
C SER A 270 -5.53 -2.04 13.58
N SER A 271 -6.78 -1.66 13.85
CA SER A 271 -7.90 -2.60 13.99
C SER A 271 -8.17 -3.41 12.72
N PHE A 272 -8.04 -2.80 11.53
CA PHE A 272 -8.12 -3.53 10.25
C PHE A 272 -7.07 -4.64 10.16
N VAL A 273 -5.80 -4.34 10.49
CA VAL A 273 -4.72 -5.33 10.44
C VAL A 273 -4.98 -6.47 11.42
N LEU A 274 -5.45 -6.16 12.64
CA LEU A 274 -5.80 -7.16 13.65
C LEU A 274 -6.96 -8.06 13.19
N GLU A 275 -8.02 -7.49 12.64
CA GLU A 275 -9.16 -8.26 12.15
C GLU A 275 -8.80 -9.09 10.91
N ALA A 276 -7.97 -8.57 10.00
CA ALA A 276 -7.46 -9.31 8.85
C ALA A 276 -6.66 -10.54 9.30
N ARG A 277 -5.82 -10.38 10.33
CA ARG A 277 -5.05 -11.49 10.93
C ARG A 277 -5.95 -12.52 11.64
N ARG A 278 -7.02 -12.06 12.31
CA ARG A 278 -8.00 -12.92 13.00
C ARG A 278 -8.92 -13.69 12.05
N ASN A 279 -8.81 -13.47 10.74
CA ASN A 279 -9.60 -14.18 9.75
C ASN A 279 -9.54 -15.70 9.99
N PRO A 280 -10.68 -16.38 10.21
CA PRO A 280 -10.71 -17.77 10.66
C PRO A 280 -10.13 -18.75 9.64
N LYS A 281 -10.09 -18.37 8.36
CA LYS A 281 -9.49 -19.15 7.29
C LYS A 281 -7.99 -18.87 7.11
N GLY A 282 -7.40 -17.99 7.91
CA GLY A 282 -5.99 -17.60 7.81
C GLY A 282 -5.63 -16.83 6.53
N LEU A 283 -6.65 -16.30 5.83
CA LEU A 283 -6.50 -15.63 4.53
C LEU A 283 -5.88 -14.23 4.62
N GLY A 284 -5.74 -13.68 5.84
CA GLY A 284 -5.21 -12.32 6.00
C GLY A 284 -6.08 -11.27 5.31
N SER A 285 -7.41 -11.43 5.30
CA SER A 285 -8.31 -10.60 4.49
C SER A 285 -9.55 -10.11 5.23
N LEU A 286 -10.10 -9.00 4.73
CA LEU A 286 -11.37 -8.39 5.17
C LEU A 286 -12.36 -8.35 4.00
N GLU A 287 -13.62 -8.69 4.25
CA GLU A 287 -14.69 -8.57 3.24
C GLU A 287 -15.19 -7.12 3.19
N GLU A 288 -15.12 -6.46 2.03
CA GLU A 288 -15.50 -5.04 1.92
C GLU A 288 -16.99 -4.83 2.23
N LYS A 289 -17.85 -5.76 1.81
CA LYS A 289 -19.28 -5.70 2.14
C LYS A 289 -19.51 -5.70 3.64
N GLN A 290 -18.79 -6.54 4.39
CA GLN A 290 -18.91 -6.59 5.86
C GLN A 290 -18.32 -5.36 6.52
N LEU A 291 -17.27 -4.75 5.95
CA LEU A 291 -16.77 -3.46 6.43
C LEU A 291 -17.89 -2.40 6.33
N LEU A 292 -18.53 -2.30 5.16
CA LEU A 292 -19.60 -1.32 4.92
C LEU A 292 -20.88 -1.62 5.74
N THR A 293 -21.26 -2.90 5.90
CA THR A 293 -22.44 -3.30 6.68
C THR A 293 -22.14 -3.46 8.18
N ARG A 294 -20.98 -3.01 8.67
CA ARG A 294 -20.57 -3.06 10.08
C ARG A 294 -20.57 -4.47 10.69
N GLY A 295 -20.20 -5.47 9.89
CA GLY A 295 -19.98 -6.84 10.34
C GLY A 295 -18.75 -6.99 11.25
N TYR A 296 -17.84 -6.02 11.23
CA TYR A 296 -16.67 -5.95 12.13
C TYR A 296 -16.90 -4.93 13.25
N ALA A 297 -16.53 -5.30 14.47
CA ALA A 297 -16.69 -4.46 15.65
C ALA A 297 -15.42 -3.64 15.92
N PHE A 298 -15.40 -2.39 15.43
CA PHE A 298 -14.30 -1.45 15.65
C PHE A 298 -14.59 -0.49 16.82
N PRO A 299 -13.78 -0.48 17.89
CA PRO A 299 -13.96 0.43 19.02
C PRO A 299 -13.94 1.93 18.65
N GLU A 300 -13.15 2.29 17.65
CA GLU A 300 -12.92 3.67 17.18
C GLU A 300 -14.17 4.29 16.54
N LEU A 301 -15.09 3.44 16.06
CA LEU A 301 -16.33 3.87 15.44
C LEU A 301 -17.44 4.14 16.46
N LYS A 302 -17.24 3.76 17.74
CA LYS A 302 -18.26 3.93 18.78
C LYS A 302 -18.48 5.41 19.07
N GLY A 303 -19.73 5.85 18.97
CA GLY A 303 -20.13 7.23 19.24
C GLY A 303 -20.08 8.16 18.03
N LEU A 304 -19.58 7.70 16.88
CA LEU A 304 -19.64 8.43 15.62
C LEU A 304 -20.99 8.22 14.91
N SER A 305 -21.42 9.21 14.14
CA SER A 305 -22.59 9.08 13.27
C SER A 305 -22.35 8.08 12.13
N GLU A 306 -23.43 7.58 11.54
CA GLU A 306 -23.35 6.59 10.45
C GLU A 306 -22.50 7.06 9.27
N ALA A 307 -22.66 8.33 8.88
CA ALA A 307 -21.91 8.94 7.79
C ALA A 307 -20.39 9.04 8.11
N GLU A 308 -20.04 9.40 9.34
CA GLU A 308 -18.62 9.49 9.76
C GLU A 308 -17.95 8.12 9.77
N GLN A 309 -18.67 7.07 10.21
CA GLN A 309 -18.15 5.72 10.20
C GLN A 309 -17.85 5.25 8.77
N GLU A 310 -18.77 5.47 7.83
CA GLU A 310 -18.57 5.13 6.42
C GLU A 310 -17.35 5.85 5.83
N VAL A 311 -17.22 7.16 6.10
CA VAL A 311 -16.09 7.97 5.63
C VAL A 311 -14.76 7.47 6.20
N LEU A 312 -14.69 7.08 7.47
CA LEU A 312 -13.46 6.57 8.08
C LEU A 312 -13.08 5.18 7.57
N LEU A 313 -14.05 4.28 7.38
CA LEU A 313 -13.81 2.95 6.82
C LEU A 313 -13.26 3.04 5.38
N ASP A 314 -13.86 3.93 4.60
CA ASP A 314 -13.44 4.24 3.23
C ASP A 314 -12.02 4.84 3.18
N ALA A 315 -11.75 5.86 4.01
CA ALA A 315 -10.44 6.50 4.12
C ALA A 315 -9.35 5.52 4.56
N THR A 316 -9.66 4.62 5.51
CA THR A 316 -8.73 3.59 5.98
C THR A 316 -8.43 2.58 4.87
N THR A 317 -9.44 2.20 4.09
CA THR A 317 -9.28 1.31 2.93
C THR A 317 -8.35 1.93 1.88
N LEU A 318 -8.58 3.21 1.55
CA LEU A 318 -7.73 3.97 0.63
C LEU A 318 -6.29 4.03 1.11
N LEU A 319 -6.06 4.34 2.39
CA LEU A 319 -4.74 4.43 2.98
C LEU A 319 -3.91 3.16 2.70
N PHE A 320 -4.48 1.96 2.92
CA PHE A 320 -3.75 0.72 2.69
C PHE A 320 -3.44 0.45 1.21
N LEU A 321 -4.33 0.85 0.30
CA LEU A 321 -4.15 0.69 -1.14
C LEU A 321 -3.14 1.69 -1.70
N GLU A 322 -3.15 2.93 -1.21
CA GLU A 322 -2.20 3.99 -1.56
C GLU A 322 -0.78 3.59 -1.17
N HIS A 323 -0.61 3.03 0.03
CA HIS A 323 0.68 2.55 0.53
C HIS A 323 1.04 1.13 0.06
N LYS A 324 0.25 0.51 -0.82
CA LYS A 324 0.51 -0.83 -1.41
C LYS A 324 0.71 -1.90 -0.33
N LEU A 325 -0.10 -1.85 0.72
CA LEU A 325 -0.07 -2.79 1.84
C LEU A 325 -1.13 -3.88 1.71
N CYS A 326 -2.16 -3.63 0.91
CA CYS A 326 -3.17 -4.61 0.53
C CYS A 326 -3.49 -4.49 -0.96
N PHE A 327 -4.23 -5.47 -1.47
CA PHE A 327 -4.82 -5.43 -2.80
C PHE A 327 -6.26 -5.95 -2.75
N ARG A 328 -7.06 -5.60 -3.76
CA ARG A 328 -8.38 -6.18 -3.96
C ARG A 328 -8.33 -7.49 -4.72
N GLU A 329 -9.05 -8.47 -4.20
CA GLU A 329 -9.34 -9.73 -4.86
C GLU A 329 -10.84 -10.00 -4.80
N THR A 330 -11.42 -10.40 -5.93
CA THR A 330 -12.83 -10.77 -5.98
C THR A 330 -12.92 -12.29 -5.95
N ASP A 331 -13.70 -12.82 -5.03
CA ASP A 331 -13.96 -14.26 -4.98
C ASP A 331 -14.67 -14.69 -6.29
N PRO A 332 -14.09 -15.64 -7.05
CA PRO A 332 -14.65 -16.05 -8.34
C PRO A 332 -16.02 -16.77 -8.22
N LEU A 333 -16.38 -17.25 -7.03
CA LEU A 333 -17.65 -17.98 -6.81
C LEU A 333 -18.74 -17.06 -6.28
N SER A 334 -18.43 -16.26 -5.26
CA SER A 334 -19.40 -15.35 -4.63
C SER A 334 -19.45 -13.96 -5.26
N PHE A 335 -18.43 -13.59 -6.06
CA PHE A 335 -18.23 -12.25 -6.60
C PHE A 335 -18.08 -11.16 -5.53
N HIS A 336 -17.81 -11.55 -4.27
CA HIS A 336 -17.60 -10.61 -3.19
C HIS A 336 -16.16 -10.07 -3.21
N PRO A 337 -15.96 -8.74 -3.06
CA PRO A 337 -14.64 -8.15 -2.98
C PRO A 337 -14.03 -8.27 -1.58
N TYR A 338 -12.75 -8.63 -1.54
CA TYR A 338 -11.93 -8.73 -0.35
C TYR A 338 -10.69 -7.84 -0.44
N LEU A 339 -10.34 -7.20 0.68
CA LEU A 339 -9.05 -6.58 0.89
C LEU A 339 -8.10 -7.64 1.46
N VAL A 340 -7.09 -8.03 0.70
CA VAL A 340 -6.11 -9.04 1.09
C VAL A 340 -4.83 -8.35 1.56
N PHE A 341 -4.39 -8.64 2.79
CA PHE A 341 -3.18 -8.13 3.42
C PHE A 341 -2.10 -9.21 3.38
N PRO A 342 -1.12 -9.14 2.45
CA PRO A 342 -0.11 -10.18 2.26
C PRO A 342 0.64 -10.59 3.52
N ALA A 343 0.98 -9.60 4.36
CA ALA A 343 1.75 -9.81 5.58
C ALA A 343 0.94 -10.51 6.69
N MET A 344 -0.39 -10.60 6.56
CA MET A 344 -1.30 -11.21 7.54
C MET A 344 -1.77 -12.61 7.15
N ILE A 345 -1.33 -13.14 5.99
CA ILE A 345 -1.67 -14.49 5.57
C ILE A 345 -0.97 -15.50 6.48
N ASN A 346 -1.74 -16.42 7.06
CA ASN A 346 -1.25 -17.49 7.93
C ASN A 346 -1.48 -18.89 7.34
N LEU A 347 -1.93 -18.98 6.08
CA LEU A 347 -2.04 -20.25 5.36
C LEU A 347 -0.65 -20.83 5.12
N LYS A 348 -0.46 -22.09 5.52
CA LYS A 348 0.74 -22.85 5.14
C LYS A 348 0.65 -23.29 3.69
N LYS A 349 1.80 -23.35 3.04
CA LYS A 349 1.92 -23.88 1.68
C LYS A 349 1.56 -25.39 1.69
N PRO A 350 0.64 -25.85 0.83
CA PRO A 350 0.32 -27.27 0.69
C PRO A 350 1.53 -28.09 0.23
N ALA A 351 1.64 -29.34 0.69
CA ALA A 351 2.70 -30.26 0.26
C ALA A 351 2.66 -30.57 -1.24
N GLU A 352 1.46 -30.59 -1.85
CA GLU A 352 1.27 -30.79 -3.29
C GLU A 352 1.87 -29.64 -4.13
N ASP A 353 1.97 -28.44 -3.55
CA ASP A 353 2.57 -27.25 -4.16
C ASP A 353 4.08 -27.09 -3.85
N GLU A 354 4.67 -28.02 -3.09
CA GLU A 354 6.12 -28.19 -2.95
C GLU A 354 6.75 -28.87 -4.16
N ALA A 355 6.26 -28.57 -5.38
CA ALA A 355 6.95 -28.95 -6.60
C ALA A 355 8.43 -28.55 -6.49
N ALA A 356 9.32 -29.38 -7.05
CA ALA A 356 10.75 -29.12 -7.09
C ALA A 356 10.96 -27.70 -7.63
N THR A 357 11.34 -26.78 -6.76
CA THR A 357 11.66 -25.39 -7.11
C THR A 357 13.16 -25.26 -6.99
N GLU A 358 13.76 -24.67 -8.01
CA GLU A 358 15.14 -24.26 -7.95
C GLU A 358 15.21 -22.92 -7.23
N GLU A 359 16.02 -22.89 -6.17
CA GLU A 359 16.32 -21.67 -5.46
C GLU A 359 17.26 -20.82 -6.34
N GLY A 360 16.86 -19.58 -6.57
CA GLY A 360 17.61 -18.58 -7.30
C GLY A 360 18.43 -17.70 -6.36
N VAL A 361 18.49 -16.41 -6.71
CA VAL A 361 19.21 -15.39 -5.96
C VAL A 361 18.52 -15.13 -4.62
N ALA A 362 19.35 -14.93 -3.58
CA ALA A 362 18.91 -14.53 -2.25
C ALA A 362 19.28 -13.08 -1.96
N TYR A 363 18.49 -12.42 -1.12
CA TYR A 363 18.67 -11.04 -0.71
C TYR A 363 18.64 -10.94 0.81
N THR A 364 19.43 -10.03 1.35
CA THR A 364 19.27 -9.50 2.70
C THR A 364 18.99 -8.01 2.55
N VAL A 365 17.81 -7.59 2.98
CA VAL A 365 17.31 -6.24 2.88
C VAL A 365 17.32 -5.63 4.28
N SER A 366 17.89 -4.45 4.46
CA SER A 366 17.98 -3.77 5.75
C SER A 366 17.44 -2.34 5.67
N GLY A 367 16.72 -1.89 6.70
CA GLY A 367 16.09 -0.56 6.76
C GLY A 367 14.61 -0.66 7.13
N PRO A 368 13.71 0.15 6.52
CA PRO A 368 12.25 0.07 6.73
C PRO A 368 11.65 -1.16 6.01
N THR A 369 11.78 -2.34 6.62
CA THR A 369 11.45 -3.62 5.97
C THR A 369 9.97 -4.06 6.12
N GLU A 370 9.21 -3.45 7.02
CA GLU A 370 7.85 -3.85 7.46
C GLU A 370 6.88 -3.95 6.28
N ASN A 371 6.97 -2.98 5.39
CA ASN A 371 6.08 -2.86 4.24
C ASN A 371 6.68 -3.48 2.97
N VAL A 372 7.88 -4.08 3.04
CA VAL A 372 8.60 -4.62 1.86
C VAL A 372 7.91 -5.85 1.31
N LEU A 373 7.60 -6.83 2.16
CA LEU A 373 6.91 -8.04 1.73
C LEU A 373 5.58 -7.70 1.05
N ALA A 374 4.72 -6.95 1.76
CA ALA A 374 3.38 -6.64 1.29
C ALA A 374 3.40 -5.91 -0.05
N SER A 375 4.23 -4.89 -0.18
CA SER A 375 4.30 -4.15 -1.43
C SER A 375 4.95 -4.91 -2.58
N LEU A 376 5.95 -5.77 -2.33
CA LEU A 376 6.49 -6.63 -3.39
C LEU A 376 5.41 -7.56 -3.94
N VAL A 377 4.61 -8.16 -3.05
CA VAL A 377 3.51 -9.03 -3.44
C VAL A 377 2.50 -8.29 -4.32
N VAL A 378 2.10 -7.09 -3.91
CA VAL A 378 1.15 -6.22 -4.63
C VAL A 378 1.73 -5.82 -5.99
N LEU A 379 2.93 -5.24 -6.03
CA LEU A 379 3.52 -4.68 -7.24
C LEU A 379 3.86 -5.74 -8.28
N LEU A 380 4.44 -6.87 -7.89
CA LEU A 380 4.72 -7.98 -8.81
C LEU A 380 3.42 -8.55 -9.39
N GLY A 381 2.35 -8.62 -8.58
CA GLY A 381 1.03 -9.07 -9.03
C GLY A 381 0.31 -8.09 -9.95
N TYR A 382 0.78 -6.84 -10.05
CA TYR A 382 0.25 -5.81 -10.94
C TYR A 382 1.01 -5.69 -12.27
N THR A 383 2.07 -6.47 -12.46
CA THR A 383 2.78 -6.52 -13.75
C THR A 383 1.95 -7.27 -14.80
N HIS A 384 2.17 -6.96 -16.09
CA HIS A 384 1.43 -7.61 -17.18
C HIS A 384 1.92 -9.04 -17.46
N THR A 385 3.21 -9.29 -17.19
CA THR A 385 3.84 -10.58 -17.51
C THR A 385 3.57 -11.63 -16.45
N PHE A 386 3.48 -11.25 -15.17
CA PHE A 386 3.40 -12.18 -14.05
C PHE A 386 2.01 -12.15 -13.42
N THR A 387 1.25 -13.22 -13.64
CA THR A 387 -0.06 -13.39 -12.99
C THR A 387 0.14 -14.02 -11.61
N ARG A 388 -0.34 -13.36 -10.55
CA ARG A 388 -0.35 -13.96 -9.21
C ARG A 388 -1.32 -15.15 -9.19
N THR A 389 -0.83 -16.32 -8.79
CA THR A 389 -1.65 -17.55 -8.77
C THR A 389 -1.95 -18.05 -7.37
N ALA A 390 -1.01 -17.91 -6.44
CA ALA A 390 -1.20 -18.33 -5.06
C ALA A 390 -0.30 -17.54 -4.11
N GLN A 391 -0.75 -17.48 -2.85
CA GLN A 391 -0.01 -16.84 -1.77
C GLN A 391 -0.24 -17.58 -0.46
N TRP A 392 0.84 -17.71 0.31
CA TRP A 392 0.87 -18.35 1.61
C TRP A 392 1.68 -17.50 2.57
N HIS A 393 1.74 -17.93 3.83
CA HIS A 393 2.60 -17.31 4.83
C HIS A 393 4.05 -17.24 4.30
N ASN A 394 4.57 -16.02 4.20
CA ASN A 394 5.91 -15.70 3.71
C ASN A 394 6.23 -16.17 2.27
N ASN A 395 5.23 -16.52 1.44
CA ASN A 395 5.45 -17.06 0.10
C ASN A 395 4.47 -16.47 -0.91
N ALA A 396 4.99 -16.04 -2.07
CA ALA A 396 4.17 -15.60 -3.19
C ALA A 396 4.57 -16.31 -4.48
N ARG A 397 3.57 -16.75 -5.24
CA ARG A 397 3.72 -17.51 -6.48
C ARG A 397 3.06 -16.77 -7.64
N TYR A 398 3.79 -16.73 -8.74
CA TYR A 398 3.40 -16.11 -9.99
C TYR A 398 3.60 -17.09 -11.15
N GLU A 399 2.86 -16.85 -12.22
CA GLU A 399 2.93 -17.62 -13.45
C GLU A 399 3.13 -16.70 -14.66
N VAL A 400 3.95 -17.16 -15.61
CA VAL A 400 4.19 -16.52 -16.90
C VAL A 400 3.75 -17.46 -18.01
N GLY A 401 2.95 -16.98 -18.97
CA GLY A 401 2.47 -17.80 -20.09
C GLY A 401 1.69 -19.03 -19.62
N ASP A 402 2.03 -20.21 -20.16
CA ASP A 402 1.46 -21.51 -19.79
C ASP A 402 2.40 -22.27 -18.82
N LYS A 403 2.10 -22.20 -17.52
CA LYS A 403 2.68 -23.02 -16.44
C LYS A 403 4.14 -22.75 -16.06
N LEU A 404 4.75 -21.63 -16.50
CA LEU A 404 6.07 -21.24 -16.00
C LEU A 404 5.94 -20.54 -14.65
N VAL A 405 6.27 -21.26 -13.59
CA VAL A 405 6.09 -20.80 -12.21
C VAL A 405 7.36 -20.12 -11.70
N CYS A 406 7.19 -18.92 -11.15
CA CYS A 406 8.22 -18.19 -10.43
C CYS A 406 7.62 -17.56 -9.15
N GLY A 407 8.46 -17.09 -8.25
CA GLY A 407 8.00 -16.57 -6.97
C GLY A 407 9.14 -16.15 -6.08
N PHE A 408 8.78 -15.76 -4.87
CA PHE A 408 9.75 -15.48 -3.83
C PHE A 408 9.22 -15.87 -2.46
N ARG A 409 10.14 -16.10 -1.54
CA ARG A 409 9.88 -16.49 -0.16
C ARG A 409 10.66 -15.59 0.80
N GLN A 410 10.02 -15.21 1.89
CA GLN A 410 10.67 -14.67 3.08
C GLN A 410 11.14 -15.82 3.98
N GLU A 411 12.43 -15.86 4.27
CA GLU A 411 13.03 -16.91 5.09
C GLU A 411 13.17 -16.52 6.55
N ALA A 412 13.57 -15.28 6.79
CA ALA A 412 13.79 -14.74 8.12
C ALA A 412 13.54 -13.24 8.14
N GLU A 413 13.13 -12.76 9.31
CA GLU A 413 13.02 -11.34 9.63
C GLU A 413 13.64 -11.15 11.01
N ARG A 414 14.61 -10.24 11.11
CA ARG A 414 15.42 -10.00 12.32
C ARG A 414 15.79 -8.54 12.41
N ASP A 415 15.35 -7.84 13.45
CA ASP A 415 15.81 -6.49 13.82
C ASP A 415 15.82 -5.49 12.65
N GLY A 416 14.80 -5.45 11.79
CA GLY A 416 14.76 -4.58 10.60
C GLY A 416 15.66 -5.04 9.45
N GLU A 417 16.05 -6.31 9.45
CA GLU A 417 16.57 -7.06 8.30
C GLU A 417 15.54 -8.10 7.84
N LEU A 418 15.41 -8.25 6.53
CA LEU A 418 14.51 -9.16 5.85
C LEU A 418 15.30 -10.00 4.85
N ASP A 419 15.25 -11.31 5.02
CA ASP A 419 15.89 -12.29 4.14
C ASP A 419 14.87 -12.83 3.13
N LEU A 420 15.12 -12.60 1.84
CA LEU A 420 14.26 -12.99 0.72
C LEU A 420 15.00 -13.93 -0.24
N VAL A 421 14.27 -14.85 -0.87
CA VAL A 421 14.83 -15.78 -1.87
C VAL A 421 13.88 -15.90 -3.06
N LEU A 422 14.42 -15.83 -4.28
CA LEU A 422 13.66 -16.11 -5.49
C LEU A 422 13.55 -17.61 -5.73
N CYS A 423 12.38 -18.06 -6.16
CA CYS A 423 12.09 -19.46 -6.44
C CYS A 423 11.58 -19.61 -7.87
N PHE A 424 12.10 -20.60 -8.59
CA PHE A 424 11.71 -20.87 -9.99
C PHE A 424 11.41 -22.34 -10.19
N ALA A 425 10.43 -22.68 -11.03
CA ALA A 425 10.30 -24.04 -11.49
C ALA A 425 11.48 -24.41 -12.44
N PRO A 426 11.93 -25.68 -12.48
CA PRO A 426 13.06 -26.12 -13.31
C PRO A 426 12.89 -25.79 -14.80
N LYS A 427 11.64 -25.76 -15.28
CA LYS A 427 11.29 -25.45 -16.68
C LYS A 427 11.48 -23.98 -17.06
N VAL A 428 11.70 -23.08 -16.09
CA VAL A 428 11.83 -21.64 -16.34
C VAL A 428 13.22 -21.34 -16.89
N GLY A 429 13.29 -20.91 -18.14
CA GLY A 429 14.54 -20.50 -18.80
C GLY A 429 15.10 -19.16 -18.31
N ARG A 430 16.37 -18.91 -18.65
CA ARG A 430 17.12 -17.70 -18.23
C ARG A 430 16.41 -16.36 -18.48
N PRO A 431 15.76 -16.10 -19.63
CA PRO A 431 15.12 -14.81 -19.89
C PRO A 431 14.04 -14.44 -18.87
N VAL A 432 13.18 -15.40 -18.50
CA VAL A 432 12.11 -15.18 -17.52
C VAL A 432 12.69 -14.99 -16.12
N ARG A 433 13.73 -15.76 -15.76
CA ARG A 433 14.42 -15.60 -14.47
C ARG A 433 15.04 -14.20 -14.35
N THR A 434 15.75 -13.75 -15.38
CA THR A 434 16.38 -12.42 -15.41
C THR A 434 15.35 -11.30 -15.37
N LEU A 435 14.23 -11.43 -16.08
CA LEU A 435 13.15 -10.44 -16.03
C LEU A 435 12.51 -10.35 -14.63
N PHE A 436 12.14 -11.50 -14.03
CA PHE A 436 11.53 -11.53 -12.70
C PHE A 436 12.49 -10.97 -11.64
N GLN A 437 13.76 -11.38 -11.69
CA GLN A 437 14.81 -10.86 -10.83
C GLN A 437 14.97 -9.34 -10.99
N GLY A 438 15.07 -8.85 -12.22
CA GLY A 438 15.24 -7.42 -12.46
C GLY A 438 14.06 -6.58 -11.99
N LEU A 439 12.83 -7.11 -12.13
CA LEU A 439 11.63 -6.48 -11.57
C LEU A 439 11.67 -6.42 -10.04
N PHE A 440 11.96 -7.55 -9.40
CA PHE A 440 12.08 -7.66 -7.95
C PHE A 440 13.10 -6.64 -7.39
N GLU A 441 14.28 -6.59 -8.01
CA GLU A 441 15.35 -5.67 -7.67
C GLU A 441 14.97 -4.19 -7.92
N SER A 442 14.26 -3.90 -9.02
CA SER A 442 13.81 -2.53 -9.33
C SER A 442 12.81 -1.98 -8.29
N PHE A 443 11.97 -2.83 -7.72
CA PHE A 443 11.02 -2.45 -6.68
C PHE A 443 11.70 -2.22 -5.33
N LEU A 444 12.77 -2.97 -5.03
CA LEU A 444 13.60 -2.74 -3.84
C LEU A 444 14.40 -1.44 -3.95
N ALA A 445 14.96 -1.14 -5.13
CA ALA A 445 15.87 0.00 -5.34
C ALA A 445 15.23 1.39 -5.16
N ARG A 446 13.90 1.52 -5.35
CA ARG A 446 13.18 2.79 -5.15
C ARG A 446 12.89 3.13 -3.69
N ARG A 447 13.21 2.23 -2.78
CA ARG A 447 13.03 2.42 -1.35
C ARG A 447 14.34 2.82 -0.72
N ASN A 448 14.26 3.51 0.41
CA ASN A 448 15.42 3.81 1.24
C ASN A 448 15.90 2.54 2.00
N LEU A 449 16.33 1.53 1.26
CA LEU A 449 16.78 0.22 1.75
C LEU A 449 18.24 -0.01 1.39
N THR A 450 18.93 -0.76 2.24
CA THR A 450 20.21 -1.37 1.89
C THR A 450 19.95 -2.81 1.44
N VAL A 451 20.39 -3.19 0.25
CA VAL A 451 20.09 -4.52 -0.33
C VAL A 451 21.40 -5.22 -0.66
N LEU A 452 21.62 -6.36 -0.03
CA LEU A 452 22.74 -7.26 -0.31
C LEU A 452 22.24 -8.46 -1.09
N ARG A 453 22.91 -8.78 -2.20
CA ARG A 453 22.58 -9.89 -3.10
C ARG A 453 23.55 -11.06 -2.92
N TYR A 454 23.02 -12.27 -2.89
CA TYR A 454 23.77 -13.52 -2.74
C TYR A 454 23.40 -14.49 -3.86
N GLU A 455 24.38 -14.83 -4.70
CA GLU A 455 24.21 -15.83 -5.75
C GLU A 455 24.27 -17.26 -5.16
N PRO A 456 23.49 -18.21 -5.69
CA PRO A 456 23.55 -19.60 -5.25
C PRO A 456 24.92 -20.22 -5.56
N VAL A 457 25.57 -20.80 -4.54
CA VAL A 457 26.90 -21.41 -4.68
C VAL A 457 26.75 -22.92 -4.78
N ARG A 458 27.02 -23.48 -5.96
CA ARG A 458 27.08 -24.93 -6.17
C ARG A 458 28.50 -25.43 -6.07
N CYS A 459 28.67 -26.62 -5.51
CA CYS A 459 29.96 -27.29 -5.46
C CYS A 459 30.50 -27.50 -6.87
N THR A 460 31.74 -27.07 -7.10
CA THR A 460 32.44 -27.20 -8.39
C THR A 460 32.92 -28.63 -8.66
N ASN A 461 32.91 -29.50 -7.65
CA ASN A 461 33.21 -30.91 -7.83
C ASN A 461 32.14 -31.56 -8.73
N PRO A 462 32.51 -32.10 -9.91
CA PRO A 462 31.57 -32.67 -10.88
C PRO A 462 30.72 -33.83 -10.34
N ILE A 463 31.19 -34.50 -9.29
CA ILE A 463 30.51 -35.65 -8.67
C ILE A 463 29.55 -35.18 -7.57
N CYS A 464 29.85 -34.06 -6.90
CA CYS A 464 29.08 -33.59 -5.77
C CYS A 464 27.92 -32.68 -6.20
N GLY A 465 28.19 -31.59 -6.91
CA GLY A 465 27.16 -30.64 -7.36
C GLY A 465 26.27 -30.01 -6.26
N HIS A 466 26.58 -30.27 -4.98
CA HIS A 466 25.78 -29.87 -3.82
C HIS A 466 25.61 -28.34 -3.76
N LEU A 467 24.38 -27.89 -3.54
CA LEU A 467 24.07 -26.49 -3.31
C LEU A 467 24.38 -26.13 -1.85
N LEU A 468 25.31 -25.21 -1.64
CA LEU A 468 25.72 -24.82 -0.29
C LEU A 468 24.56 -24.15 0.45
N ASP A 469 24.46 -24.47 1.75
CA ASP A 469 23.51 -23.79 2.63
C ASP A 469 23.78 -22.28 2.62
N ARG A 470 22.75 -21.51 2.29
CA ARG A 470 22.79 -20.05 2.22
C ARG A 470 23.17 -19.38 3.54
N SER A 471 22.84 -19.99 4.68
CA SER A 471 23.21 -19.46 5.99
C SER A 471 24.73 -19.44 6.15
N VAL A 472 25.41 -20.48 5.64
CA VAL A 472 26.88 -20.56 5.58
C VAL A 472 27.43 -19.50 4.63
N VAL A 473 26.85 -19.34 3.43
CA VAL A 473 27.28 -18.33 2.45
C VAL A 473 27.13 -16.91 3.01
N ARG A 474 25.96 -16.58 3.57
CA ARG A 474 25.66 -15.27 4.19
C ARG A 474 26.62 -14.97 5.33
N LEU A 475 26.83 -15.92 6.25
CA LEU A 475 27.72 -15.77 7.39
C LEU A 475 29.16 -15.50 6.96
N ARG A 476 29.70 -16.33 6.05
CA ARG A 476 31.08 -16.19 5.57
C ARG A 476 31.32 -14.86 4.85
N LEU A 477 30.36 -14.40 4.06
CA LEU A 477 30.47 -13.10 3.40
C LEU A 477 30.34 -11.94 4.39
N LYS A 478 29.46 -12.02 5.39
CA LYS A 478 29.37 -11.02 6.48
C LYS A 478 30.70 -10.94 7.28
N GLU A 479 31.43 -12.05 7.42
CA GLU A 479 32.77 -12.10 8.03
C GLU A 479 33.90 -11.61 7.10
N GLY A 480 33.60 -11.20 5.86
CA GLY A 480 34.60 -10.78 4.88
C GLY A 480 35.44 -11.94 4.30
N LYS A 481 35.00 -13.19 4.46
CA LYS A 481 35.71 -14.37 3.92
C LYS A 481 35.34 -14.58 2.45
N THR A 482 36.32 -14.97 1.65
CA THR A 482 36.19 -15.19 0.19
C THR A 482 35.93 -16.64 -0.20
N PHE A 483 35.80 -17.55 0.77
CA PHE A 483 35.60 -18.97 0.50
C PHE A 483 34.76 -19.66 1.59
N ALA A 484 34.11 -20.76 1.22
CA ALA A 484 33.44 -21.70 2.10
C ALA A 484 33.82 -23.14 1.73
N PHE A 485 33.52 -24.10 2.60
CA PHE A 485 33.70 -25.52 2.31
C PHE A 485 32.35 -26.16 2.00
N CYS A 486 32.35 -27.13 1.08
CA CYS A 486 31.18 -27.94 0.82
C CYS A 486 30.89 -28.86 2.00
N ASN A 487 29.64 -28.88 2.49
CA ASN A 487 29.24 -29.72 3.61
C ASN A 487 29.27 -31.23 3.28
N ASP A 488 29.12 -31.59 2.00
CA ASP A 488 29.07 -33.00 1.58
C ASP A 488 30.45 -33.58 1.24
N CYS A 489 31.28 -32.85 0.48
CA CYS A 489 32.57 -33.38 0.00
C CYS A 489 33.80 -32.65 0.55
N GLY A 490 33.63 -31.59 1.35
CA GLY A 490 34.73 -30.83 1.93
C GLY A 490 35.50 -29.94 0.94
N GLU A 491 35.11 -29.89 -0.33
CA GLU A 491 35.76 -29.07 -1.37
C GLU A 491 35.76 -27.59 -0.97
N ARG A 492 36.88 -26.90 -1.23
CA ARG A 492 37.00 -25.45 -0.97
C ARG A 492 36.40 -24.68 -2.15
N LEU A 493 35.34 -23.94 -1.89
CA LEU A 493 34.58 -23.19 -2.88
C LEU A 493 34.82 -21.70 -2.72
N ALA A 494 35.16 -21.04 -3.82
CA ALA A 494 35.23 -19.58 -3.88
C ALA A 494 33.82 -19.00 -3.75
N LEU A 495 33.67 -18.00 -2.87
CA LEU A 495 32.42 -17.25 -2.75
C LEU A 495 32.44 -16.06 -3.73
N PRO A 496 31.33 -15.78 -4.41
CA PRO A 496 31.22 -14.60 -5.25
C PRO A 496 31.36 -13.33 -4.40
N GLN A 497 31.99 -12.29 -4.94
CA GLN A 497 32.07 -10.99 -4.26
C GLN A 497 30.67 -10.38 -4.12
N MET A 498 30.44 -9.67 -3.01
CA MET A 498 29.22 -8.89 -2.82
C MET A 498 29.20 -7.74 -3.84
N THR A 499 28.20 -7.72 -4.70
CA THR A 499 27.96 -6.61 -5.63
C THR A 499 26.94 -5.63 -5.04
N GLU A 500 27.30 -4.35 -4.90
CA GLU A 500 26.39 -3.20 -4.74
C GLU A 500 26.30 -2.39 -6.06
N PRO A 501 25.18 -1.68 -6.33
CA PRO A 501 23.88 -2.23 -6.67
C PRO A 501 23.84 -2.83 -8.09
N ILE A 502 22.78 -3.59 -8.33
CA ILE A 502 22.49 -4.40 -9.51
C ILE A 502 22.61 -3.62 -10.83
N GLN A 503 23.60 -3.95 -11.65
CA GLN A 503 23.64 -3.57 -13.06
C GLN A 503 22.96 -4.66 -13.90
N LEU A 504 21.67 -4.51 -14.14
CA LEU A 504 20.96 -5.24 -15.20
C LEU A 504 21.53 -4.83 -16.58
N ALA A 505 21.54 -5.74 -17.56
CA ALA A 505 21.87 -5.37 -18.94
C ALA A 505 20.85 -4.34 -19.46
N ARG A 506 21.27 -3.35 -20.26
CA ARG A 506 20.42 -2.24 -20.72
C ARG A 506 19.08 -2.69 -21.34
N ALA A 507 19.05 -3.82 -22.05
CA ALA A 507 17.84 -4.36 -22.65
C ALA A 507 16.85 -4.93 -21.61
N ASP A 508 17.36 -5.57 -20.55
CA ASP A 508 16.53 -6.10 -19.46
C ASP A 508 16.06 -4.97 -18.53
N GLN A 509 16.85 -3.91 -18.38
CA GLN A 509 16.45 -2.68 -17.69
C GLN A 509 15.22 -2.04 -18.33
N ALA A 510 15.21 -1.90 -19.66
CA ALA A 510 14.10 -1.29 -20.38
C ALA A 510 12.79 -2.10 -20.19
N LYS A 511 12.86 -3.43 -20.28
CA LYS A 511 11.69 -4.31 -20.05
C LYS A 511 11.22 -4.30 -18.61
N ALA A 512 12.14 -4.32 -17.64
CA ALA A 512 11.79 -4.21 -16.22
C ALA A 512 11.17 -2.83 -15.92
N GLU A 513 11.69 -1.77 -16.52
CA GLU A 513 11.15 -0.42 -16.38
C GLU A 513 9.72 -0.31 -16.93
N GLU A 514 9.46 -0.88 -18.11
CA GLU A 514 8.14 -0.94 -18.72
C GLU A 514 7.13 -1.68 -17.82
N GLN A 515 7.48 -2.88 -17.36
CA GLN A 515 6.62 -3.68 -16.46
C GLN A 515 6.41 -2.98 -15.10
N ARG A 516 7.40 -2.24 -14.62
CA ARG A 516 7.28 -1.43 -13.40
C ARG A 516 6.29 -0.28 -13.59
N ARG A 517 6.40 0.46 -14.69
CA ARG A 517 5.46 1.55 -15.03
C ARG A 517 4.03 1.01 -15.14
N ALA A 518 3.86 -0.13 -15.79
CA ALA A 518 2.59 -0.84 -15.86
C ALA A 518 2.02 -1.18 -14.47
N ALA A 519 2.84 -1.72 -13.56
CA ALA A 519 2.41 -2.03 -12.19
C ALA A 519 2.00 -0.77 -11.40
N GLU A 520 2.71 0.35 -11.60
CA GLU A 520 2.37 1.63 -11.00
C GLU A 520 1.06 2.19 -11.57
N GLN A 521 0.88 2.18 -12.89
CA GLN A 521 -0.36 2.58 -13.53
C GLN A 521 -1.54 1.68 -13.12
N ARG A 522 -1.32 0.37 -12.97
CA ARG A 522 -2.33 -0.57 -12.45
C ARG A 522 -2.77 -0.22 -11.04
N SER A 523 -1.82 0.09 -10.15
CA SER A 523 -2.12 0.55 -8.80
C SER A 523 -2.98 1.80 -8.82
N ARG A 524 -2.69 2.75 -9.73
CA ARG A 524 -3.51 3.95 -9.91
C ARG A 524 -4.90 3.63 -10.44
N PHE A 525 -4.98 2.74 -11.43
CA PHE A 525 -6.24 2.30 -12.01
C PHE A 525 -7.16 1.65 -10.96
N GLU A 526 -6.64 0.75 -10.12
CA GLU A 526 -7.41 0.12 -9.04
C GLU A 526 -7.92 1.15 -8.02
N GLN A 527 -7.15 2.19 -7.73
CA GLN A 527 -7.60 3.31 -6.89
C GLN A 527 -8.72 4.10 -7.59
N ALA A 528 -8.56 4.44 -8.87
CA ALA A 528 -9.58 5.17 -9.63
C ALA A 528 -10.89 4.37 -9.77
N VAL A 529 -10.81 3.06 -10.06
CA VAL A 529 -11.98 2.17 -10.14
C VAL A 529 -12.72 2.11 -8.81
N PHE A 530 -12.00 2.06 -7.69
CA PHE A 530 -12.65 2.12 -6.37
C PHE A 530 -13.41 3.42 -6.15
N ARG A 531 -12.79 4.54 -6.53
CA ARG A 531 -13.42 5.86 -6.44
C ARG A 531 -14.72 5.92 -7.25
N VAL A 532 -14.72 5.35 -8.45
CA VAL A 532 -15.94 5.22 -9.28
C VAL A 532 -16.98 4.33 -8.60
N ARG A 533 -16.59 3.19 -8.04
CA ARG A 533 -17.55 2.29 -7.35
C ARG A 533 -18.24 2.94 -6.16
N ALA A 534 -17.50 3.70 -5.37
CA ALA A 534 -18.07 4.43 -4.25
C ALA A 534 -19.09 5.47 -4.73
N TYR A 535 -18.78 6.19 -5.82
CA TYR A 535 -19.70 7.13 -6.45
C TYR A 535 -20.97 6.43 -7.00
N VAL A 536 -20.81 5.30 -7.69
CA VAL A 536 -21.92 4.48 -8.23
C VAL A 536 -22.86 4.02 -7.10
N ALA A 537 -22.30 3.54 -5.99
CA ALA A 537 -23.07 3.09 -4.85
C ALA A 537 -23.88 4.23 -4.21
N GLU A 538 -23.29 5.42 -4.08
CA GLU A 538 -23.95 6.61 -3.53
C GLU A 538 -25.11 7.07 -4.41
N GLN A 539 -24.90 7.14 -5.72
CA GLN A 539 -25.94 7.53 -6.68
C GLN A 539 -27.00 6.43 -6.86
N LYS A 540 -26.85 5.27 -6.18
CA LYS A 540 -27.71 4.09 -6.29
C LYS A 540 -27.89 3.65 -7.74
N LEU A 541 -26.84 3.80 -8.54
CA LEU A 541 -26.84 3.37 -9.93
C LEU A 541 -26.85 1.84 -9.97
N THR A 542 -27.69 1.28 -10.81
CA THR A 542 -27.73 -0.17 -11.04
C THR A 542 -26.46 -0.60 -11.77
N PRO A 543 -25.74 -1.62 -11.28
CA PRO A 543 -24.66 -2.26 -12.03
C PRO A 543 -25.12 -2.64 -13.44
N PRO A 544 -24.47 -2.14 -14.50
CA PRO A 544 -24.85 -2.50 -15.86
C PRO A 544 -24.41 -3.93 -16.18
N GLU A 545 -25.23 -4.64 -16.96
CA GLU A 545 -24.85 -5.91 -17.57
C GLU A 545 -24.20 -5.64 -18.94
N CYS A 546 -23.02 -6.21 -19.17
CA CYS A 546 -22.26 -6.05 -20.39
C CYS A 546 -21.91 -7.40 -21.00
N PHE A 547 -22.33 -7.61 -22.25
CA PHE A 547 -21.91 -8.74 -23.06
C PHE A 547 -20.64 -8.41 -23.84
N ILE A 548 -19.64 -9.29 -23.82
CA ILE A 548 -18.40 -9.13 -24.60
C ILE A 548 -18.37 -10.15 -25.74
N SER A 549 -18.52 -9.68 -26.98
CA SER A 549 -18.37 -10.45 -28.21
C SER A 549 -16.93 -10.37 -28.72
N TYR A 550 -16.28 -11.53 -28.88
CA TYR A 550 -14.89 -11.62 -29.34
C TYR A 550 -14.65 -12.90 -30.14
N ALA A 551 -13.59 -12.91 -30.95
CA ALA A 551 -13.31 -14.06 -31.83
C ALA A 551 -12.44 -15.13 -31.16
N TRP A 552 -12.90 -16.37 -31.20
CA TRP A 552 -12.13 -17.53 -30.73
C TRP A 552 -11.14 -18.05 -31.78
N GLY A 553 -10.07 -18.71 -31.34
CA GLY A 553 -9.00 -19.25 -32.19
C GLY A 553 -7.69 -18.49 -32.06
N ALA A 554 -7.59 -17.53 -31.15
CA ALA A 554 -6.37 -16.81 -30.82
C ALA A 554 -6.21 -16.76 -29.30
N PRO A 555 -5.49 -17.71 -28.68
CA PRO A 555 -5.41 -17.85 -27.22
C PRO A 555 -4.95 -16.58 -26.49
N GLU A 556 -4.08 -15.78 -27.10
CA GLU A 556 -3.62 -14.52 -26.55
C GLU A 556 -4.76 -13.48 -26.44
N HIS A 557 -5.61 -13.38 -27.47
CA HIS A 557 -6.76 -12.46 -27.46
C HIS A 557 -7.84 -12.95 -26.49
N GLU A 558 -8.11 -14.26 -26.46
CA GLU A 558 -9.07 -14.85 -25.51
C GLU A 558 -8.64 -14.57 -24.07
N ARG A 559 -7.36 -14.80 -23.73
CA ARG A 559 -6.81 -14.49 -22.41
C ARG A 559 -6.89 -13.00 -22.10
N TRP A 560 -6.64 -12.11 -23.06
CA TRP A 560 -6.77 -10.67 -22.86
C TRP A 560 -8.21 -10.28 -22.53
N VAL A 561 -9.20 -10.82 -23.24
CA VAL A 561 -10.62 -10.53 -22.97
C VAL A 561 -11.03 -11.09 -21.60
N GLU A 562 -10.74 -12.38 -21.35
CA GLU A 562 -11.25 -13.10 -20.18
C GLU A 562 -10.54 -12.74 -18.87
N LYS A 563 -9.21 -12.56 -18.91
CA LYS A 563 -8.38 -12.41 -17.70
C LYS A 563 -7.94 -10.97 -17.44
N ARG A 564 -8.14 -10.06 -18.39
CA ARG A 564 -7.76 -8.65 -18.25
C ARG A 564 -8.98 -7.76 -18.31
N LEU A 565 -9.63 -7.64 -19.48
CA LEU A 565 -10.75 -6.72 -19.66
C LEU A 565 -11.95 -7.11 -18.78
N ALA A 566 -12.41 -8.36 -18.86
CA ALA A 566 -13.56 -8.83 -18.09
C ALA A 566 -13.34 -8.71 -16.58
N THR A 567 -12.15 -9.09 -16.11
CA THR A 567 -11.78 -8.95 -14.69
C THR A 567 -11.79 -7.49 -14.24
N ASP A 568 -11.35 -6.54 -15.08
CA ASP A 568 -11.34 -5.12 -14.74
C ASP A 568 -12.75 -4.51 -14.67
N LEU A 569 -13.62 -4.90 -15.61
CA LEU A 569 -15.03 -4.51 -15.57
C LEU A 569 -15.74 -5.10 -14.35
N GLN A 570 -15.51 -6.39 -14.04
CA GLN A 570 -16.04 -7.03 -12.83
C GLN A 570 -15.55 -6.36 -11.55
N LYS A 571 -14.27 -5.99 -11.47
CA LYS A 571 -13.70 -5.24 -10.35
C LYS A 571 -14.34 -3.87 -10.19
N ALA A 572 -14.78 -3.26 -11.29
CA ALA A 572 -15.57 -2.02 -11.31
C ALA A 572 -17.03 -2.23 -10.91
N GLY A 573 -17.47 -3.47 -10.65
CA GLY A 573 -18.83 -3.79 -10.25
C GLY A 573 -19.78 -4.00 -11.42
N ILE A 574 -19.27 -4.17 -12.64
CA ILE A 574 -20.06 -4.40 -13.86
C ILE A 574 -20.29 -5.90 -14.03
N GLU A 575 -21.52 -6.30 -14.34
CA GLU A 575 -21.84 -7.71 -14.58
C GLU A 575 -21.40 -8.09 -16.00
N VAL A 576 -20.35 -8.90 -16.11
CA VAL A 576 -19.79 -9.29 -17.41
C VAL A 576 -20.31 -10.66 -17.83
N VAL A 577 -20.93 -10.70 -19.01
CA VAL A 577 -21.32 -11.92 -19.70
C VAL A 577 -20.31 -12.17 -20.82
N LEU A 578 -19.59 -13.29 -20.74
CA LEU A 578 -18.65 -13.71 -21.78
C LEU A 578 -19.33 -14.69 -22.74
N ASP A 579 -18.86 -14.66 -23.98
CA ASP A 579 -19.18 -15.63 -25.04
C ASP A 579 -18.83 -17.09 -24.63
N ARG A 580 -17.98 -17.27 -23.59
CA ARG A 580 -17.61 -18.59 -23.07
C ARG A 580 -18.59 -19.15 -22.02
N TRP A 581 -19.60 -19.89 -22.48
CA TRP A 581 -20.29 -21.01 -21.82
C TRP A 581 -20.81 -20.81 -20.37
N HIS A 582 -22.13 -20.59 -20.25
CA HIS A 582 -22.98 -21.13 -19.16
C HIS A 582 -23.34 -22.62 -19.37
N ASN A 583 -22.53 -23.37 -20.11
CA ASN A 583 -22.84 -24.73 -20.58
C ASN A 583 -22.11 -25.82 -19.78
N ALA A 584 -21.64 -25.52 -18.56
CA ALA A 584 -21.17 -26.54 -17.62
C ALA A 584 -22.32 -27.23 -16.85
N GLN A 585 -23.57 -26.80 -17.02
CA GLN A 585 -24.75 -27.56 -16.60
C GLN A 585 -25.34 -28.29 -17.81
N ILE A 586 -25.39 -29.62 -17.73
CA ILE A 586 -26.17 -30.47 -18.63
C ILE A 586 -27.62 -29.96 -18.59
N GLY A 587 -28.09 -29.30 -19.66
CA GLY A 587 -29.46 -28.78 -19.78
C GLY A 587 -29.63 -27.25 -19.97
N ALA A 588 -28.56 -26.44 -20.03
CA ALA A 588 -28.69 -25.02 -20.36
C ALA A 588 -29.02 -24.81 -21.86
N SER A 589 -30.12 -24.12 -22.18
CA SER A 589 -30.57 -23.90 -23.56
C SER A 589 -29.88 -22.69 -24.21
N VAL A 590 -29.47 -22.83 -25.47
CA VAL A 590 -28.95 -21.73 -26.32
C VAL A 590 -29.94 -20.55 -26.36
N ALA A 591 -31.24 -20.83 -26.29
CA ALA A 591 -32.29 -19.80 -26.23
C ALA A 591 -32.17 -18.89 -25.01
N ARG A 592 -31.85 -19.43 -23.82
CA ARG A 592 -31.67 -18.66 -22.59
C ARG A 592 -30.43 -17.77 -22.64
N PHE A 593 -29.39 -18.21 -23.35
CA PHE A 593 -28.19 -17.40 -23.59
C PHE A 593 -28.52 -16.21 -24.51
N ILE A 594 -29.18 -16.46 -25.65
CA ILE A 594 -29.60 -15.40 -26.58
C ILE A 594 -30.52 -14.39 -25.89
N GLU A 595 -31.51 -14.86 -25.11
CA GLU A 595 -32.40 -14.01 -24.33
C GLU A 595 -31.64 -13.13 -23.32
N ARG A 596 -30.55 -13.64 -22.74
CA ARG A 596 -29.71 -12.87 -21.82
C ARG A 596 -28.91 -11.79 -22.55
N VAL A 597 -28.30 -12.11 -23.70
CA VAL A 597 -27.55 -11.12 -24.49
C VAL A 597 -28.48 -10.02 -25.02
N GLU A 598 -29.72 -10.37 -25.39
CA GLU A 598 -30.73 -9.38 -25.81
C GLU A 598 -31.07 -8.40 -24.68
N LYS A 599 -31.08 -8.88 -23.42
CA LYS A 599 -31.37 -8.09 -22.21
C LYS A 599 -30.16 -7.33 -21.65
N SER A 600 -28.94 -7.61 -22.09
CA SER A 600 -27.75 -6.93 -21.57
C SER A 600 -27.76 -5.43 -21.91
N ASP A 601 -27.42 -4.56 -20.96
CA ASP A 601 -27.45 -3.11 -21.18
C ASP A 601 -26.48 -2.67 -22.29
N TRP A 602 -25.31 -3.34 -22.37
CA TRP A 602 -24.24 -2.99 -23.30
C TRP A 602 -23.69 -4.21 -24.05
N ILE A 603 -23.23 -3.98 -25.28
CA ILE A 603 -22.51 -4.97 -26.08
C ILE A 603 -21.13 -4.41 -26.45
N ILE A 604 -20.08 -5.01 -25.90
CA ILE A 604 -18.70 -4.74 -26.28
C ILE A 604 -18.31 -5.65 -27.43
N VAL A 605 -17.81 -5.08 -28.52
CA VAL A 605 -17.31 -5.83 -29.68
C VAL A 605 -15.79 -5.71 -29.76
N VAL A 606 -15.07 -6.79 -29.53
CA VAL A 606 -13.59 -6.81 -29.56
C VAL A 606 -13.09 -7.09 -30.98
N GLY A 607 -12.76 -6.01 -31.68
CA GLY A 607 -12.28 -6.02 -33.05
C GLY A 607 -10.87 -6.57 -33.19
N THR A 608 -10.73 -7.61 -34.01
CA THR A 608 -9.47 -8.20 -34.45
C THR A 608 -9.61 -8.68 -35.90
N PRO A 609 -8.51 -8.89 -36.65
CA PRO A 609 -8.60 -9.44 -38.01
C PRO A 609 -9.25 -10.83 -38.06
N LEU A 610 -9.17 -11.59 -36.97
CA LEU A 610 -9.88 -12.86 -36.83
C LEU A 610 -11.39 -12.65 -36.68
N TYR A 611 -11.81 -11.68 -35.86
CA TYR A 611 -13.22 -11.30 -35.70
C TYR A 611 -13.86 -10.90 -37.02
N ARG A 612 -13.18 -10.04 -37.81
CA ARG A 612 -13.66 -9.63 -39.13
C ARG A 612 -13.88 -10.81 -40.08
N ARG A 613 -12.94 -11.76 -40.13
CA ARG A 613 -13.04 -12.94 -41.00
C ARG A 613 -14.22 -13.84 -40.62
N LYS A 614 -14.47 -14.01 -39.31
CA LYS A 614 -15.62 -14.77 -38.81
C LYS A 614 -16.94 -14.07 -39.12
N TYR A 615 -17.01 -12.75 -38.95
CA TYR A 615 -18.18 -11.96 -39.31
C TYR A 615 -18.55 -12.08 -40.80
N GLU A 616 -17.54 -12.17 -41.69
CA GLU A 616 -17.75 -12.35 -43.13
C GLU A 616 -18.11 -13.80 -43.54
N ASN A 617 -18.36 -14.71 -42.58
CA ASN A 617 -18.69 -16.12 -42.82
C ASN A 617 -17.68 -16.86 -43.71
N LYS A 618 -16.39 -16.50 -43.64
CA LYS A 618 -15.32 -17.18 -44.39
C LYS A 618 -14.76 -18.43 -43.70
N ASP A 619 -15.28 -18.79 -42.51
CA ASP A 619 -14.91 -19.99 -41.74
C ASP A 619 -16.20 -20.75 -41.37
N THR A 620 -16.47 -21.88 -42.06
CA THR A 620 -17.76 -22.61 -42.01
C THR A 620 -17.87 -23.64 -40.88
N THR A 621 -16.96 -23.66 -39.90
CA THR A 621 -16.77 -24.81 -39.00
C THR A 621 -17.39 -24.67 -37.60
N THR A 622 -17.96 -23.52 -37.24
CA THR A 622 -18.64 -23.29 -35.95
C THR A 622 -19.98 -22.59 -36.16
N GLY A 623 -20.96 -23.33 -36.68
CA GLY A 623 -22.28 -22.85 -37.06
C GLY A 623 -23.27 -22.76 -35.88
N TYR A 624 -24.19 -21.81 -35.97
CA TYR A 624 -25.32 -21.46 -35.08
C TYR A 624 -25.09 -20.33 -34.07
N VAL A 625 -24.18 -20.44 -33.09
CA VAL A 625 -24.03 -19.40 -32.03
C VAL A 625 -23.48 -18.08 -32.60
N VAL A 626 -22.45 -18.15 -33.46
CA VAL A 626 -21.84 -16.97 -34.09
C VAL A 626 -22.81 -16.23 -35.02
N ALA A 627 -23.71 -16.96 -35.70
CA ALA A 627 -24.71 -16.34 -36.57
C ALA A 627 -25.75 -15.56 -35.76
N ALA A 628 -26.24 -16.13 -34.65
CA ALA A 628 -27.20 -15.48 -33.77
C ALA A 628 -26.62 -14.21 -33.11
N GLU A 629 -25.34 -14.22 -32.74
CA GLU A 629 -24.66 -13.03 -32.20
C GLU A 629 -24.51 -11.92 -33.23
N VAL A 630 -24.09 -12.26 -34.45
CA VAL A 630 -23.97 -11.30 -35.55
C VAL A 630 -25.33 -10.68 -35.87
N ASP A 631 -26.39 -11.49 -35.89
CA ASP A 631 -27.76 -11.02 -36.11
C ASP A 631 -28.22 -10.09 -34.98
N LEU A 632 -27.91 -10.40 -33.72
CA LEU A 632 -28.24 -9.56 -32.56
C LEU A 632 -27.51 -8.21 -32.61
N ILE A 633 -26.20 -8.21 -32.88
CA ILE A 633 -25.39 -7.00 -33.01
C ILE A 633 -25.93 -6.15 -34.17
N ASN A 634 -26.23 -6.78 -35.32
CA ASN A 634 -26.81 -6.09 -36.47
C ASN A 634 -28.19 -5.51 -36.15
N HIS A 635 -29.04 -6.24 -35.42
CA HIS A 635 -30.36 -5.76 -34.98
C HIS A 635 -30.23 -4.49 -34.13
N ARG A 636 -29.36 -4.49 -33.11
CA ARG A 636 -29.09 -3.29 -32.29
C ARG A 636 -28.51 -2.13 -33.12
N LEU A 637 -27.63 -2.42 -34.07
CA LEU A 637 -27.04 -1.41 -34.94
C LEU A 637 -28.02 -0.83 -35.96
N LEU A 638 -29.09 -1.54 -36.30
CA LEU A 638 -30.15 -1.10 -37.21
C LEU A 638 -31.35 -0.48 -36.48
N GLY A 639 -31.45 -0.67 -35.16
CA GLY A 639 -32.49 -0.13 -34.29
C GLY A 639 -32.40 1.38 -34.01
N THR A 640 -32.91 1.75 -32.85
CA THR A 640 -32.96 3.13 -32.30
C THR A 640 -31.57 3.71 -32.07
N GLN A 641 -31.49 5.03 -31.86
CA GLN A 641 -30.20 5.69 -31.56
C GLN A 641 -29.60 5.19 -30.23
N GLU A 642 -30.43 4.87 -29.24
CA GLU A 642 -29.98 4.30 -27.96
C GLU A 642 -29.40 2.89 -28.14
N GLU A 643 -30.08 2.01 -28.88
CA GLU A 643 -29.55 0.67 -29.20
C GLU A 643 -28.23 0.75 -29.98
N LYS A 644 -28.13 1.72 -30.90
CA LYS A 644 -26.91 2.02 -31.66
C LYS A 644 -25.74 2.52 -30.81
N LEU A 645 -26.01 3.16 -29.67
CA LEU A 645 -25.01 3.64 -28.72
C LEU A 645 -24.64 2.55 -27.71
N SER A 646 -25.53 1.59 -27.44
CA SER A 646 -25.27 0.45 -26.56
C SER A 646 -24.19 -0.51 -27.06
N VAL A 647 -23.83 -0.43 -28.35
CA VAL A 647 -22.76 -1.23 -28.96
C VAL A 647 -21.46 -0.42 -28.91
N LEU A 648 -20.45 -0.94 -28.22
CA LEU A 648 -19.15 -0.32 -27.98
C LEU A 648 -18.02 -1.13 -28.67
N PRO A 649 -17.64 -0.77 -29.91
CA PRO A 649 -16.55 -1.42 -30.62
C PRO A 649 -15.19 -1.03 -30.04
N LEU A 650 -14.40 -2.03 -29.67
CA LEU A 650 -13.03 -1.89 -29.19
C LEU A 650 -12.06 -2.41 -30.24
N LEU A 651 -10.92 -1.75 -30.40
CA LEU A 651 -9.87 -2.18 -31.32
C LEU A 651 -8.73 -2.83 -30.53
N LEU A 652 -8.56 -4.15 -30.68
CA LEU A 652 -7.49 -4.90 -30.01
C LEU A 652 -6.33 -5.19 -30.95
N ALA A 653 -6.60 -5.49 -32.23
CA ALA A 653 -5.57 -5.76 -33.23
C ALA A 653 -6.03 -5.32 -34.63
N GLY A 654 -5.08 -4.98 -35.51
CA GLY A 654 -5.37 -4.52 -36.88
C GLY A 654 -5.81 -3.05 -36.95
N ASP A 655 -6.16 -2.59 -38.14
CA ASP A 655 -6.85 -1.31 -38.32
C ASP A 655 -8.37 -1.49 -38.22
N LYS A 656 -9.10 -0.37 -38.10
CA LYS A 656 -10.57 -0.39 -37.97
C LYS A 656 -11.25 -1.14 -39.13
N THR A 657 -10.70 -1.09 -40.33
CA THR A 657 -11.26 -1.71 -41.53
C THR A 657 -11.07 -3.22 -41.56
N ALA A 658 -9.91 -3.69 -41.10
CA ALA A 658 -9.51 -5.08 -41.05
C ALA A 658 -10.03 -5.80 -39.81
N ALA A 659 -10.37 -5.07 -38.74
CA ALA A 659 -10.73 -5.65 -37.45
C ALA A 659 -12.23 -5.67 -37.14
N LEU A 660 -13.01 -4.73 -37.71
CA LEU A 660 -14.41 -4.53 -37.38
C LEU A 660 -15.31 -4.57 -38.64
N PRO A 661 -16.60 -4.96 -38.51
CA PRO A 661 -17.63 -4.80 -39.54
C PRO A 661 -17.77 -3.36 -40.06
N PRO A 662 -18.22 -3.13 -41.32
CA PRO A 662 -18.28 -1.78 -41.91
C PRO A 662 -19.16 -0.80 -41.10
N LEU A 663 -20.25 -1.32 -40.52
CA LEU A 663 -21.18 -0.56 -39.69
C LEU A 663 -20.54 -0.01 -38.39
N LEU A 664 -19.40 -0.58 -37.97
CA LEU A 664 -18.69 -0.21 -36.75
C LEU A 664 -17.46 0.68 -36.99
N HIS A 665 -17.02 0.88 -38.24
CA HIS A 665 -15.79 1.62 -38.56
C HIS A 665 -15.80 3.07 -38.06
N GLY A 666 -16.97 3.73 -38.08
CA GLY A 666 -17.14 5.10 -37.60
C GLY A 666 -17.37 5.24 -36.09
N LYS A 667 -17.46 4.12 -35.37
CA LYS A 667 -17.93 4.07 -33.98
C LYS A 667 -16.90 3.45 -33.01
N VAL A 668 -15.62 3.39 -33.38
CA VAL A 668 -14.60 2.82 -32.49
C VAL A 668 -14.59 3.60 -31.17
N HIS A 669 -14.97 2.93 -30.09
CA HIS A 669 -15.11 3.52 -28.77
C HIS A 669 -13.79 3.56 -28.01
N GLY A 670 -12.97 2.51 -28.13
CA GLY A 670 -11.67 2.43 -27.44
C GLY A 670 -10.60 1.73 -28.28
N ASP A 671 -9.37 2.22 -28.19
CA ASP A 671 -8.18 1.63 -28.82
C ASP A 671 -7.28 0.99 -27.75
N PHE A 672 -7.13 -0.33 -27.83
CA PHE A 672 -6.39 -1.18 -26.90
C PHE A 672 -5.15 -1.82 -27.55
N ARG A 673 -4.74 -1.36 -28.74
CA ARG A 673 -3.56 -1.90 -29.44
C ARG A 673 -2.24 -1.59 -28.72
N THR A 674 -2.23 -0.57 -27.87
CA THR A 674 -1.05 -0.16 -27.09
C THR A 674 -1.33 -0.32 -25.59
N ASP A 675 -0.49 -1.09 -24.91
CA ASP A 675 -0.63 -1.33 -23.47
C ASP A 675 -0.49 -0.05 -22.62
N GLU A 676 0.30 0.93 -23.06
CA GLU A 676 0.51 2.20 -22.36
C GLU A 676 -0.79 2.97 -22.09
N ARG A 677 -1.76 2.87 -23.00
CA ARG A 677 -3.07 3.55 -22.92
C ARG A 677 -4.15 2.68 -22.30
N TYR A 678 -3.86 1.40 -22.00
CA TYR A 678 -4.86 0.44 -21.55
C TYR A 678 -5.69 0.98 -20.38
N PHE A 679 -5.04 1.47 -19.32
CA PHE A 679 -5.74 1.89 -18.10
C PHE A 679 -6.63 3.11 -18.32
N GLN A 680 -6.18 4.06 -19.15
CA GLN A 680 -6.99 5.23 -19.51
C GLN A 680 -8.21 4.82 -20.35
N THR A 681 -8.00 4.02 -21.40
CA THR A 681 -9.08 3.55 -22.28
C THR A 681 -10.07 2.64 -21.52
N ALA A 682 -9.59 1.75 -20.65
CA ALA A 682 -10.42 0.90 -19.81
C ALA A 682 -11.24 1.73 -18.81
N PHE A 683 -10.65 2.77 -18.22
CA PHE A 683 -11.35 3.66 -17.31
C PHE A 683 -12.46 4.43 -18.05
N ASP A 684 -12.17 4.98 -19.23
CA ASP A 684 -13.16 5.68 -20.07
C ASP A 684 -14.31 4.74 -20.50
N LEU A 685 -14.01 3.47 -20.77
CA LEU A 685 -14.99 2.43 -21.03
C LEU A 685 -15.89 2.17 -19.81
N ILE A 686 -15.31 2.03 -18.61
CA ILE A 686 -16.07 1.85 -17.36
C ILE A 686 -17.02 3.03 -17.14
N LEU A 687 -16.53 4.26 -17.30
CA LEU A 687 -17.37 5.47 -17.18
C LEU A 687 -18.53 5.44 -18.18
N SER A 688 -18.27 5.04 -19.42
CA SER A 688 -19.29 4.95 -20.46
C SER A 688 -20.36 3.91 -20.16
N LEU A 689 -19.98 2.74 -19.63
CA LEU A 689 -20.92 1.68 -19.22
C LEU A 689 -21.85 2.15 -18.07
N TYR A 690 -21.33 2.97 -17.15
CA TYR A 690 -22.13 3.62 -16.11
C TYR A 690 -22.82 4.92 -16.58
N GLN A 691 -22.64 5.33 -17.84
CA GLN A 691 -23.14 6.60 -18.40
C GLN A 691 -22.66 7.85 -17.65
N ILE A 692 -21.47 7.79 -17.05
CA ILE A 692 -20.83 8.91 -16.35
C ILE A 692 -20.02 9.72 -17.35
N ALA A 693 -20.29 11.03 -17.42
CA ALA A 693 -19.56 11.91 -18.33
C ALA A 693 -18.06 12.00 -17.95
N PRO A 694 -17.11 11.92 -18.91
CA PRO A 694 -15.67 11.92 -18.60
C PRO A 694 -15.16 13.21 -17.93
N ASN A 695 -15.88 14.31 -18.09
CA ASN A 695 -15.62 15.61 -17.50
C ASN A 695 -16.42 15.85 -16.20
N HIS A 696 -17.11 14.83 -15.68
CA HIS A 696 -17.85 14.94 -14.44
C HIS A 696 -16.88 15.19 -13.27
N PRO A 697 -17.17 16.14 -12.35
CA PRO A 697 -16.26 16.54 -11.28
C PRO A 697 -15.75 15.39 -10.39
N ALA A 698 -16.56 14.33 -10.22
CA ALA A 698 -16.19 13.16 -9.41
C ALA A 698 -15.10 12.27 -10.03
N VAL A 699 -14.86 12.36 -11.35
CA VAL A 699 -13.97 11.45 -12.10
C VAL A 699 -12.96 12.17 -13.00
N ALA A 700 -13.13 13.47 -13.24
CA ALA A 700 -12.25 14.24 -14.12
C ALA A 700 -10.80 14.29 -13.58
N ASP A 701 -10.63 14.45 -12.27
CA ASP A 701 -9.33 14.44 -11.60
C ASP A 701 -8.64 13.06 -11.71
N LEU A 702 -9.42 11.98 -11.53
CA LEU A 702 -8.96 10.60 -11.68
C LEU A 702 -8.49 10.31 -13.10
N ARG A 703 -9.27 10.74 -14.08
CA ARG A 703 -8.97 10.56 -15.49
C ARG A 703 -7.69 11.30 -15.88
N GLU A 704 -7.50 12.53 -15.42
CA GLU A 704 -6.26 13.28 -15.64
C GLU A 704 -5.07 12.62 -14.93
N TRP A 705 -5.28 12.10 -13.72
CA TRP A 705 -4.25 11.43 -12.95
C TRP A 705 -3.78 10.11 -13.58
N LEU A 706 -4.69 9.36 -14.23
CA LEU A 706 -4.35 8.20 -15.05
C LEU A 706 -3.63 8.58 -16.36
N ALA A 707 -3.92 9.77 -16.90
CA ALA A 707 -3.30 10.29 -18.12
C ALA A 707 -1.90 10.87 -17.91
N LYS A 708 -1.55 11.31 -16.67
CA LYS A 708 -0.22 11.83 -16.35
C LYS A 708 0.84 10.70 -16.39
N GLU A 709 1.51 10.58 -17.53
CA GLU A 709 2.75 9.82 -17.65
C GLU A 709 3.82 10.38 -16.68
N GLY A 710 4.36 9.53 -15.82
CA GLY A 710 5.77 9.58 -15.43
C GLY A 710 6.39 10.83 -14.76
N LEU A 711 5.67 11.91 -14.46
CA LEU A 711 6.20 13.02 -13.64
C LEU A 711 5.85 12.79 -12.18
N GLY A 712 6.61 11.90 -11.54
CA GLY A 712 6.47 11.56 -10.13
C GLY A 712 7.74 10.96 -9.55
N GLY A 713 8.88 11.61 -9.83
CA GLY A 713 10.02 11.60 -8.92
C GLY A 713 10.04 12.95 -8.23
N ALA A 714 10.08 12.94 -6.89
CA ALA A 714 10.05 14.09 -5.98
C ALA A 714 8.68 14.79 -5.81
N VAL A 715 7.89 14.28 -4.86
CA VAL A 715 7.29 15.12 -3.81
C VAL A 715 7.58 14.45 -2.48
#